data_AF-A0AAJ6TTW2-F1
#
_entry.id   AF-A0AAJ6TTW2-F1
#
_cell.length_a   1.000
_cell.length_b   1.000
_cell.length_c   1.000
_cell.angle_alpha   90.00
_cell.angle_beta   90.00
_cell.angle_gamma   90.00
#
_symmetry.space_group_name_H-M   'P 1'
#
loop_
_entity.id
_entity.type
_entity.pdbx_description
1 polymer ?
#
loop_
_entity_poly.entity_id
_entity_poly.type
_entity_poly.pdbx_seq_one_letter_code
_entity_poly.pdbx_strand_id
1 'polypeptide(L)'
;MLHQSLPLLCDFKIADNTLLSVSHFSNNINNNSIGSSRVLDVGLKFSKQSSGGGSSARGFSSKAGAKTTTAPNVYGRRAQESVLEQEEAPQKLGFKTFPGQAFPFGVSQVENGINFAIFSQHATAVTLCLTLPHRGESERTDGGMIEVALDPKVNKTGDIWHICIEDLPRDDVLYGYKIDGPRDWRQGHRFDSSIMLIDPYAKLVEGRRFFGDASRKLSKFYGTYDFDSLPFDWGDDYKPPNIPEKDLVIYEMNVRAFTVDKSSGLDPSIRGSYLGVIEKIPHLLELGVNAVELLPVFEFDEFEFQRRPNPRDHMINTWGYSTINFFAPMIRYASRGGGPRNASREFKEMVKALHGAGIEVILDVVYNHTNEADDENPFTTSFRGIDNKVYYMVDLNNNGQLLNFSGCGNTLNCNHPVVMELILDSLRHWVIEYHVDGFRFDLASVLCRGADGSPLNAPPLIRAIAKDSILSRCKIIAEPWDCGGLYLVGNFPNWDRWAEWNGKYRDDIRKFIKGDSGMKGSFATRVAGSADLYRTNKRKPCHSVNFVIAHDGFTLRDLVSYNFKHNDANGEGGNDGCNDNFSWNCGFEGETDDHNIKALRFRQMKNFHLALMISQGTPMMLMGDEYGHTRYGNNNSYGHDTSINNFQWGLAVGCRED
;
A
#
# COMPACT_ATOMS: atom_id res chain seq x y z
N MET A 1 3.99 1.10 15.28
CA MET A 1 3.18 1.01 16.51
C MET A 1 1.72 1.11 16.10
N LEU A 2 0.84 0.27 16.63
CA LEU A 2 -0.63 0.38 16.56
C LEU A 2 -1.36 0.09 15.22
N HIS A 3 -1.22 -1.12 14.68
CA HIS A 3 -2.43 -1.89 14.33
C HIS A 3 -2.94 -2.53 15.63
N GLN A 4 -3.67 -1.77 16.45
CA GLN A 4 -4.12 -2.22 17.76
C GLN A 4 -5.51 -2.85 17.64
N SER A 5 -5.58 -4.18 17.61
CA SER A 5 -6.85 -4.91 17.53
C SER A 5 -7.70 -4.68 18.79
N LEU A 6 -8.92 -4.17 18.60
CA LEU A 6 -9.88 -3.85 19.66
C LEU A 6 -10.30 -5.11 20.46
N PRO A 7 -10.30 -5.07 21.80
CA PRO A 7 -10.88 -6.14 22.61
C PRO A 7 -12.41 -6.07 22.57
N LEU A 8 -13.07 -7.18 22.25
CA LEU A 8 -14.53 -7.27 22.33
C LEU A 8 -14.99 -7.38 23.79
N LEU A 9 -15.86 -6.45 24.20
CA LEU A 9 -16.47 -6.44 25.53
C LEU A 9 -17.38 -7.66 25.74
N CYS A 10 -17.09 -8.45 26.77
CA CYS A 10 -17.97 -9.49 27.32
C CYS A 10 -17.87 -9.48 28.86
N ASP A 11 -18.49 -8.49 29.48
CA ASP A 11 -18.61 -8.38 30.95
C ASP A 11 -19.43 -9.54 31.54
N PHE A 12 -18.76 -10.47 32.22
CA PHE A 12 -19.41 -11.40 33.14
C PHE A 12 -18.65 -11.48 34.47
N LYS A 13 -19.20 -10.82 35.49
CA LYS A 13 -18.71 -10.88 36.87
C LYS A 13 -19.06 -12.23 37.51
N ILE A 14 -18.05 -13.02 37.87
CA ILE A 14 -18.10 -13.98 38.99
C ILE A 14 -16.81 -13.78 39.81
N ALA A 15 -16.91 -13.89 41.13
CA ALA A 15 -15.84 -13.51 42.07
C ALA A 15 -15.08 -14.71 42.66
N ASP A 16 -13.86 -14.41 43.15
CA ASP A 16 -13.09 -15.08 44.21
C ASP A 16 -13.07 -16.62 44.29
N ASN A 17 -11.86 -17.20 44.17
CA ASN A 17 -11.19 -17.77 45.35
C ASN A 17 -9.68 -18.06 45.16
N THR A 18 -8.88 -17.27 45.87
CA THR A 18 -7.75 -17.64 46.76
C THR A 18 -6.96 -18.96 46.62
N LEU A 19 -5.63 -18.81 46.74
CA LEU A 19 -4.62 -19.62 47.46
C LEU A 19 -3.55 -20.45 46.70
N LEU A 20 -2.31 -20.05 47.04
CA LEU A 20 -1.12 -20.86 47.36
C LEU A 20 -0.09 -21.25 46.28
N SER A 21 1.15 -21.17 46.75
CA SER A 21 2.41 -21.54 46.12
C SER A 21 2.76 -23.00 46.39
N VAL A 22 3.77 -23.52 45.69
CA VAL A 22 4.99 -24.08 46.31
C VAL A 22 6.07 -24.28 45.24
N SER A 23 7.32 -24.00 45.61
CA SER A 23 8.53 -24.31 44.83
C SER A 23 9.25 -25.50 45.45
N HIS A 24 9.82 -26.43 44.67
CA HIS A 24 11.25 -26.81 44.76
C HIS A 24 11.74 -28.03 43.93
N PHE A 25 13.03 -27.93 43.55
CA PHE A 25 14.10 -28.94 43.56
C PHE A 25 14.27 -30.10 42.53
N SER A 26 15.47 -30.07 41.93
CA SER A 26 16.50 -31.14 41.93
C SER A 26 16.65 -32.16 40.79
N ASN A 27 17.61 -31.82 39.90
CA ASN A 27 18.93 -32.47 39.76
C ASN A 27 19.11 -33.92 39.23
N ASN A 28 20.02 -34.01 38.23
CA ASN A 28 20.93 -35.12 37.90
C ASN A 28 20.27 -36.38 37.28
N ILE A 29 20.91 -37.20 36.45
CA ILE A 29 22.32 -37.64 36.38
C ILE A 29 22.82 -37.82 34.91
N ASN A 30 24.14 -37.66 34.73
CA ASN A 30 25.12 -38.21 33.75
C ASN A 30 24.64 -39.36 32.77
N ASN A 31 25.32 -39.68 31.65
CA ASN A 31 26.76 -39.57 31.38
C ASN A 31 27.16 -39.70 29.87
N ASN A 32 28.36 -39.18 29.55
CA ASN A 32 29.30 -39.51 28.45
C ASN A 32 28.90 -40.41 27.26
N SER A 33 29.27 -39.96 26.05
CA SER A 33 30.26 -40.70 25.23
C SER A 33 31.11 -39.77 24.36
N ILE A 34 32.31 -40.21 23.96
CA ILE A 34 33.29 -39.45 23.14
C ILE A 34 33.71 -40.35 21.97
N GLY A 35 33.82 -39.79 20.76
CA GLY A 35 34.35 -40.50 19.59
C GLY A 35 34.79 -39.51 18.50
N SER A 36 35.97 -39.72 17.91
CA SER A 36 36.61 -38.73 17.04
C SER A 36 37.05 -39.27 15.68
N SER A 37 37.05 -38.35 14.70
CA SER A 37 38.09 -38.17 13.67
C SER A 37 38.29 -39.21 12.53
N ARG A 38 37.95 -38.74 11.31
CA ARG A 38 38.88 -38.42 10.18
C ARG A 38 39.22 -39.44 9.05
N VAL A 39 39.04 -38.91 7.81
CA VAL A 39 39.67 -39.17 6.47
C VAL A 39 39.68 -40.58 5.84
N LEU A 40 39.21 -40.70 4.58
CA LEU A 40 40.10 -40.68 3.38
C LEU A 40 39.37 -40.61 2.02
N ASP A 41 39.40 -39.39 1.46
CA ASP A 41 39.62 -38.96 0.06
C ASP A 41 39.95 -39.98 -1.08
N VAL A 42 39.22 -39.84 -2.21
CA VAL A 42 39.61 -40.13 -3.62
C VAL A 42 38.73 -39.24 -4.53
N GLY A 43 39.16 -38.58 -5.62
CA GLY A 43 40.48 -38.41 -6.24
C GLY A 43 40.42 -38.49 -7.79
N LEU A 44 41.13 -37.58 -8.52
CA LEU A 44 41.28 -37.37 -10.01
C LEU A 44 40.56 -36.10 -10.54
N LYS A 45 41.11 -35.27 -11.47
CA LYS A 45 42.20 -35.44 -12.47
C LYS A 45 43.01 -34.12 -12.73
N PHE A 46 44.31 -34.26 -13.00
CA PHE A 46 45.30 -33.44 -13.76
C PHE A 46 44.81 -32.13 -14.45
N SER A 47 45.45 -30.95 -14.33
CA SER A 47 46.83 -30.49 -14.69
C SER A 47 47.09 -30.51 -16.22
N LYS A 48 47.72 -29.52 -16.89
CA LYS A 48 48.86 -28.56 -16.67
C LYS A 48 48.60 -27.23 -17.45
N GLN A 49 49.38 -26.14 -17.59
CA GLN A 49 50.61 -25.43 -17.09
C GLN A 49 50.63 -24.03 -17.83
N SER A 50 51.45 -22.97 -17.62
CA SER A 50 52.30 -22.39 -16.55
C SER A 50 52.83 -20.98 -16.99
N SER A 51 53.59 -20.25 -16.13
CA SER A 51 54.21 -18.89 -16.32
C SER A 51 53.25 -17.69 -16.37
N GLY A 52 53.32 -16.63 -15.54
CA GLY A 52 54.12 -16.33 -14.32
C GLY A 52 55.48 -15.62 -14.59
N GLY A 53 55.92 -14.56 -13.88
CA GLY A 53 55.41 -13.79 -12.71
C GLY A 53 56.14 -12.42 -12.60
N GLY A 54 56.23 -11.66 -11.48
CA GLY A 54 55.79 -11.84 -10.09
C GLY A 54 56.41 -10.79 -9.11
N SER A 55 56.05 -10.82 -7.81
CA SER A 55 56.60 -10.06 -6.63
C SER A 55 56.52 -8.51 -6.63
N SER A 56 56.44 -7.75 -5.52
CA SER A 56 56.41 -7.98 -4.04
C SER A 56 55.47 -6.92 -3.38
N ALA A 57 54.61 -7.19 -2.38
CA ALA A 57 54.83 -7.44 -0.94
C ALA A 57 55.59 -6.30 -0.17
N ARG A 58 55.28 -5.89 1.08
CA ARG A 58 54.07 -5.90 1.99
C ARG A 58 54.45 -5.26 3.35
N GLY A 59 53.53 -4.61 4.09
CA GLY A 59 53.68 -4.23 5.53
C GLY A 59 53.20 -2.80 5.87
N PHE A 60 52.25 -2.54 6.80
CA PHE A 60 52.25 -2.69 8.29
C PHE A 60 53.11 -1.62 9.03
N SER A 61 52.68 -0.94 10.10
CA SER A 61 51.35 -0.90 10.78
C SER A 61 51.09 0.41 11.59
N SER A 62 49.81 0.73 11.74
CA SER A 62 49.08 1.63 12.66
C SER A 62 49.72 2.23 13.94
N LYS A 63 49.31 3.49 14.24
CA LYS A 63 48.83 4.07 15.54
C LYS A 63 49.73 3.97 16.82
N ALA A 64 49.75 4.92 17.75
CA ALA A 64 49.21 6.30 17.84
C ALA A 64 49.88 7.06 19.02
N GLY A 65 49.74 8.39 19.08
CA GLY A 65 50.17 9.24 20.20
C GLY A 65 49.70 10.69 20.00
N ALA A 66 49.38 11.43 21.07
CA ALA A 66 48.77 12.76 20.98
C ALA A 66 49.22 13.71 22.11
N LYS A 67 48.96 15.02 21.92
CA LYS A 67 49.39 16.18 22.73
C LYS A 67 50.89 16.53 22.48
N THR A 68 51.35 17.78 22.61
CA THR A 68 50.76 18.93 23.34
C THR A 68 50.98 20.27 22.59
N THR A 69 50.30 21.33 23.05
CA THR A 69 50.29 22.72 22.55
C THR A 69 51.64 23.46 22.60
N THR A 70 51.86 24.38 21.65
CA THR A 70 52.17 25.82 21.92
C THR A 70 52.03 26.68 20.64
N ALA A 71 51.78 27.98 20.82
CA ALA A 71 51.92 29.05 19.82
C ALA A 71 52.66 30.22 20.48
N PRO A 72 53.27 31.15 19.72
CA PRO A 72 52.59 32.45 19.54
C PRO A 72 52.83 33.18 18.19
N ASN A 73 51.99 34.21 17.96
CA ASN A 73 52.14 35.46 17.19
C ASN A 73 53.47 35.72 16.43
N VAL A 74 53.47 36.40 15.26
CA VAL A 74 53.17 37.84 15.10
C VAL A 74 52.72 38.21 13.66
N TYR A 75 52.04 39.37 13.55
CA TYR A 75 51.49 40.03 12.35
C TYR A 75 52.39 40.09 11.09
N GLY A 76 51.75 39.95 9.93
CA GLY A 76 52.23 40.47 8.64
C GLY A 76 51.06 40.80 7.69
N ARG A 77 50.86 42.07 7.34
CA ARG A 77 49.79 42.49 6.41
C ARG A 77 50.17 42.19 4.95
N ARG A 78 49.22 41.68 4.16
CA ARG A 78 49.15 41.90 2.70
C ARG A 78 47.70 42.13 2.30
N ALA A 79 47.48 43.01 1.33
CA ALA A 79 46.18 43.19 0.69
C ALA A 79 45.95 42.07 -0.33
N GLN A 80 44.69 41.72 -0.57
CA GLN A 80 44.26 40.91 -1.71
C GLN A 80 43.49 41.82 -2.68
N GLU A 81 43.73 41.64 -3.97
CA GLU A 81 42.98 42.30 -5.04
C GLU A 81 41.64 41.58 -5.22
N SER A 82 40.55 42.34 -5.37
CA SER A 82 39.21 41.80 -5.54
C SER A 82 38.94 41.48 -7.01
N VAL A 83 38.96 40.19 -7.36
CA VAL A 83 38.33 39.73 -8.61
C VAL A 83 36.84 39.59 -8.36
N LEU A 84 36.03 40.32 -9.12
CA LEU A 84 34.58 40.21 -9.11
C LEU A 84 34.17 39.06 -10.02
N GLU A 85 33.84 37.91 -9.42
CA GLU A 85 33.04 36.90 -10.12
C GLU A 85 31.62 37.46 -10.29
N GLN A 86 31.12 37.46 -11.53
CA GLN A 86 29.75 37.87 -11.81
C GLN A 86 28.84 36.68 -11.62
N GLU A 87 27.89 36.77 -10.68
CA GLU A 87 26.78 35.81 -10.61
C GLU A 87 25.94 35.92 -11.90
N GLU A 88 25.89 34.85 -12.69
CA GLU A 88 25.02 34.78 -13.85
C GLU A 88 23.55 34.77 -13.38
N ALA A 89 22.82 35.84 -13.69
CA ALA A 89 21.41 35.95 -13.33
C ALA A 89 20.60 34.84 -14.05
N PRO A 90 19.66 34.16 -13.36
CA PRO A 90 18.91 33.06 -13.94
C PRO A 90 18.10 33.53 -15.16
N GLN A 91 18.22 32.80 -16.27
CA GLN A 91 17.50 33.11 -17.50
C GLN A 91 15.99 33.03 -17.25
N LYS A 92 15.29 34.15 -17.40
CA LYS A 92 13.83 34.16 -17.47
C LYS A 92 13.37 33.48 -18.77
N LEU A 93 13.01 32.21 -18.70
CA LEU A 93 12.11 31.62 -19.69
C LEU A 93 10.76 32.34 -19.59
N GLY A 94 10.55 33.31 -20.47
CA GLY A 94 9.34 34.11 -20.54
C GLY A 94 8.18 33.35 -21.18
N PHE A 95 7.68 32.32 -20.50
CA PHE A 95 6.44 31.65 -20.91
C PHE A 95 5.30 32.66 -20.99
N LYS A 96 4.46 32.53 -22.03
CA LYS A 96 3.22 33.28 -22.14
C LYS A 96 2.15 32.60 -21.29
N THR A 97 1.76 33.28 -20.22
CA THR A 97 0.76 32.78 -19.27
C THR A 97 -0.57 33.50 -19.46
N PHE A 98 -1.65 32.77 -19.17
CA PHE A 98 -3.04 33.21 -19.21
C PHE A 98 -3.72 32.92 -17.87
N PRO A 99 -4.87 33.55 -17.56
CA PRO A 99 -5.60 33.32 -16.30
C PRO A 99 -5.91 31.84 -16.04
N GLY A 100 -6.15 31.04 -17.07
CA GLY A 100 -6.53 29.63 -16.95
C GLY A 100 -7.99 29.44 -16.58
N GLN A 101 -8.33 28.20 -16.20
CA GLN A 101 -9.68 27.76 -15.85
C GLN A 101 -9.64 26.97 -14.53
N ALA A 102 -10.60 27.22 -13.65
CA ALA A 102 -10.70 26.55 -12.35
C ALA A 102 -11.07 25.05 -12.44
N PHE A 103 -11.51 24.58 -13.60
CA PHE A 103 -11.86 23.18 -13.85
C PHE A 103 -11.38 22.74 -15.25
N PRO A 104 -11.07 21.45 -15.46
CA PRO A 104 -11.04 20.38 -14.46
C PRO A 104 -9.88 20.57 -13.45
N PHE A 105 -9.96 19.89 -12.30
CA PHE A 105 -8.87 19.89 -11.32
C PHE A 105 -7.65 19.10 -11.82
N GLY A 106 -6.48 19.54 -11.36
CA GLY A 106 -5.17 19.01 -11.74
C GLY A 106 -4.63 19.65 -13.03
N VAL A 107 -3.84 18.89 -13.78
CA VAL A 107 -3.33 19.29 -15.10
C VAL A 107 -4.24 18.82 -16.23
N SER A 108 -4.44 19.66 -17.25
CA SER A 108 -5.34 19.42 -18.38
C SER A 108 -4.87 20.16 -19.64
N GLN A 109 -5.11 19.58 -20.81
CA GLN A 109 -4.86 20.26 -22.09
C GLN A 109 -6.05 21.16 -22.47
N VAL A 110 -5.75 22.37 -22.94
CA VAL A 110 -6.71 23.29 -23.56
C VAL A 110 -6.21 23.74 -24.94
N GLU A 111 -7.07 24.35 -25.74
CA GLU A 111 -6.79 24.72 -27.15
C GLU A 111 -5.48 25.50 -27.35
N ASN A 112 -5.11 26.37 -26.39
CA ASN A 112 -3.96 27.28 -26.48
C ASN A 112 -2.91 27.03 -25.36
N GLY A 113 -2.80 25.81 -24.83
CA GLY A 113 -1.76 25.47 -23.84
C GLY A 113 -2.15 24.37 -22.85
N ILE A 114 -1.40 24.31 -21.74
CA ILE A 114 -1.68 23.41 -20.62
C ILE A 114 -2.23 24.22 -19.44
N ASN A 115 -3.40 23.82 -18.94
CA ASN A 115 -4.08 24.40 -17.80
C ASN A 115 -3.82 23.58 -16.53
N PHE A 116 -3.49 24.28 -15.44
CA PHE A 116 -3.26 23.72 -14.12
C PHE A 116 -4.28 24.34 -13.14
N ALA A 117 -4.99 23.53 -12.36
CA ALA A 117 -5.96 24.00 -11.36
C ALA A 117 -5.88 23.21 -10.05
N ILE A 118 -5.74 23.90 -8.92
CA ILE A 118 -5.60 23.29 -7.59
C ILE A 118 -6.47 24.01 -6.55
N PHE A 119 -7.18 23.24 -5.72
CA PHE A 119 -7.93 23.78 -4.59
C PHE A 119 -7.01 24.11 -3.41
N SER A 120 -7.09 25.33 -2.88
CA SER A 120 -6.70 25.65 -1.51
C SER A 120 -7.44 26.91 -1.01
N GLN A 121 -8.28 26.70 -0.01
CA GLN A 121 -9.08 27.75 0.61
C GLN A 121 -8.21 28.68 1.45
N HIS A 122 -7.35 28.10 2.31
CA HIS A 122 -6.57 28.87 3.28
C HIS A 122 -5.22 29.38 2.74
N ALA A 123 -4.80 29.00 1.53
CA ALA A 123 -3.58 29.54 0.91
C ALA A 123 -3.67 31.06 0.67
N THR A 124 -2.56 31.76 0.97
CA THR A 124 -2.34 33.18 0.66
C THR A 124 -1.53 33.38 -0.62
N ALA A 125 -0.73 32.39 -1.02
CA ALA A 125 0.04 32.38 -2.27
C ALA A 125 0.23 30.95 -2.79
N VAL A 126 0.21 30.79 -4.12
CA VAL A 126 0.55 29.55 -4.83
C VAL A 126 1.57 29.84 -5.91
N THR A 127 2.61 29.03 -5.97
CA THR A 127 3.62 29.00 -7.03
C THR A 127 3.60 27.64 -7.68
N LEU A 128 3.33 27.59 -8.99
CA LEU A 128 3.53 26.40 -9.81
C LEU A 128 5.02 26.26 -10.12
N CYS A 129 5.59 25.09 -9.85
CA CYS A 129 6.99 24.79 -10.08
C CYS A 129 7.12 23.74 -11.18
N LEU A 130 7.93 24.00 -12.21
CA LEU A 130 8.06 23.17 -13.41
C LEU A 130 9.51 22.75 -13.68
N THR A 131 9.72 21.52 -14.15
CA THR A 131 10.98 21.08 -14.76
C THR A 131 10.68 20.51 -16.14
N LEU A 132 11.35 21.04 -17.17
CA LEU A 132 11.14 20.65 -18.57
C LEU A 132 11.95 19.38 -18.94
N PRO A 133 11.45 18.56 -19.89
CA PRO A 133 12.22 17.46 -20.46
C PRO A 133 13.52 17.96 -21.10
N HIS A 134 14.62 17.26 -20.81
CA HIS A 134 15.97 17.70 -21.18
C HIS A 134 16.29 17.35 -22.65
N ARG A 135 16.65 18.36 -23.45
CA ARG A 135 17.10 18.18 -24.84
C ARG A 135 18.58 17.79 -24.93
N GLY A 136 18.94 16.58 -24.50
CA GLY A 136 20.27 15.98 -24.72
C GLY A 136 20.70 14.94 -23.69
N GLU A 137 21.70 14.12 -24.03
CA GLU A 137 22.20 12.95 -23.29
C GLU A 137 22.95 13.26 -21.97
N SER A 138 22.69 14.39 -21.30
CA SER A 138 23.37 14.76 -20.07
C SER A 138 22.51 14.41 -18.85
N GLU A 139 22.90 13.37 -18.10
CA GLU A 139 22.28 12.97 -16.82
C GLU A 139 22.56 13.98 -15.70
N ARG A 140 22.03 15.20 -15.83
CA ARG A 140 21.97 16.19 -14.76
C ARG A 140 20.53 16.61 -14.54
N THR A 141 19.91 16.07 -13.50
CA THR A 141 18.57 16.45 -13.00
C THR A 141 18.52 17.86 -12.37
N ASP A 142 19.46 18.72 -12.77
CA ASP A 142 19.73 20.04 -12.17
C ASP A 142 19.27 21.17 -13.12
N GLY A 143 18.59 20.83 -14.23
CA GLY A 143 17.91 21.79 -15.09
C GLY A 143 16.91 22.60 -14.27
N GLY A 144 17.24 23.88 -14.07
CA GLY A 144 16.65 24.71 -13.02
C GLY A 144 15.14 24.71 -13.00
N MET A 145 14.55 24.45 -11.83
CA MET A 145 13.10 24.44 -11.65
C MET A 145 12.54 25.84 -11.85
N ILE A 146 11.59 25.97 -12.77
CA ILE A 146 10.99 27.24 -13.18
C ILE A 146 9.80 27.51 -12.27
N GLU A 147 9.85 28.64 -11.55
CA GLU A 147 8.81 29.02 -10.59
C GLU A 147 7.89 30.10 -11.17
N VAL A 148 6.60 29.78 -11.28
CA VAL A 148 5.54 30.64 -11.81
C VAL A 148 4.57 30.95 -10.67
N ALA A 149 4.70 32.14 -10.07
CA ALA A 149 3.78 32.62 -9.06
C ALA A 149 2.42 33.01 -9.67
N LEU A 150 1.32 32.57 -9.06
CA LEU A 150 -0.04 32.87 -9.49
C LEU A 150 -0.51 34.20 -8.86
N ASP A 151 -1.04 35.14 -9.64
CA ASP A 151 -1.63 36.38 -9.09
C ASP A 151 -2.99 36.05 -8.42
N PRO A 152 -3.18 36.27 -7.11
CA PRO A 152 -4.43 35.96 -6.42
C PRO A 152 -5.67 36.72 -6.95
N LYS A 153 -5.50 37.72 -7.82
CA LYS A 153 -6.59 38.50 -8.45
C LYS A 153 -6.95 38.04 -9.86
N VAL A 154 -6.15 37.16 -10.47
CA VAL A 154 -6.27 36.73 -11.87
C VAL A 154 -6.28 35.21 -12.00
N ASN A 155 -5.45 34.55 -11.19
CA ASN A 155 -5.21 33.12 -11.14
C ASN A 155 -5.92 32.43 -9.95
N LYS A 156 -7.02 33.01 -9.45
CA LYS A 156 -7.87 32.38 -8.43
C LYS A 156 -9.36 32.68 -8.67
N THR A 157 -10.20 31.64 -8.63
CA THR A 157 -11.66 31.72 -8.67
C THR A 157 -12.23 31.01 -7.45
N GLY A 158 -12.80 31.78 -6.52
CA GLY A 158 -13.19 31.25 -5.20
C GLY A 158 -11.96 30.72 -4.45
N ASP A 159 -12.02 29.45 -4.05
CA ASP A 159 -10.93 28.73 -3.36
C ASP A 159 -10.01 27.94 -4.31
N ILE A 160 -10.19 28.07 -5.62
CA ILE A 160 -9.44 27.33 -6.65
C ILE A 160 -8.43 28.25 -7.33
N TRP A 161 -7.15 27.89 -7.25
CA TRP A 161 -6.06 28.55 -7.96
C TRP A 161 -5.86 27.91 -9.32
N HIS A 162 -5.64 28.71 -10.37
CA HIS A 162 -5.50 28.20 -11.73
C HIS A 162 -4.62 29.06 -12.64
N ILE A 163 -3.93 28.43 -13.59
CA ILE A 163 -3.11 29.11 -14.60
C ILE A 163 -3.05 28.27 -15.88
N CYS A 164 -3.05 28.93 -17.03
CA CYS A 164 -2.77 28.28 -18.31
C CYS A 164 -1.46 28.80 -18.88
N ILE A 165 -0.63 27.89 -19.41
CA ILE A 165 0.70 28.20 -19.94
C ILE A 165 0.79 27.71 -21.38
N GLU A 166 1.12 28.64 -22.28
CA GLU A 166 1.33 28.39 -23.71
C GLU A 166 2.71 27.74 -23.97
N ASP A 167 2.83 26.99 -25.07
CA ASP A 167 4.08 26.38 -25.55
C ASP A 167 4.84 25.45 -24.56
N LEU A 168 4.16 24.91 -23.54
CA LEU A 168 4.70 23.77 -22.78
C LEU A 168 4.71 22.49 -23.63
N PRO A 169 5.70 21.60 -23.47
CA PRO A 169 5.66 20.25 -24.02
C PRO A 169 4.40 19.50 -23.58
N ARG A 170 3.96 18.54 -24.41
CA ARG A 170 2.71 17.77 -24.20
C ARG A 170 2.91 16.53 -23.32
N ASP A 171 4.16 16.15 -23.07
CA ASP A 171 4.61 15.04 -22.25
C ASP A 171 5.88 15.39 -21.42
N ASP A 172 6.25 14.51 -20.48
CA ASP A 172 7.50 14.51 -19.69
C ASP A 172 7.88 15.81 -18.94
N VAL A 173 6.96 16.78 -18.81
CA VAL A 173 7.11 17.93 -17.88
C VAL A 173 6.80 17.46 -16.47
N LEU A 174 7.74 17.67 -15.55
CA LEU A 174 7.51 17.44 -14.12
C LEU A 174 6.95 18.73 -13.49
N TYR A 175 5.95 18.60 -12.62
CA TYR A 175 5.32 19.72 -11.94
C TYR A 175 4.96 19.44 -10.48
N GLY A 176 4.72 20.52 -9.75
CA GLY A 176 4.14 20.54 -8.42
C GLY A 176 4.03 21.97 -7.90
N TYR A 177 3.69 22.14 -6.62
CA TYR A 177 3.37 23.45 -6.07
C TYR A 177 4.17 23.79 -4.82
N LYS A 178 4.54 25.06 -4.66
CA LYS A 178 4.86 25.67 -3.37
C LYS A 178 3.67 26.52 -2.95
N ILE A 179 3.19 26.33 -1.72
CA ILE A 179 1.97 26.99 -1.23
C ILE A 179 2.27 27.61 0.13
N ASP A 180 1.90 28.88 0.31
CA ASP A 180 1.99 29.57 1.60
C ASP A 180 0.61 29.91 2.15
N GLY A 181 0.52 30.07 3.46
CA GLY A 181 -0.73 30.30 4.19
C GLY A 181 -0.50 30.42 5.70
N PRO A 182 -1.59 30.45 6.50
CA PRO A 182 -1.51 30.49 7.96
C PRO A 182 -0.71 29.31 8.54
N ARG A 183 0.08 29.54 9.58
CA ARG A 183 0.93 28.50 10.20
C ARG A 183 0.62 28.25 11.67
N ASP A 184 -0.56 28.68 12.15
CA ASP A 184 -1.02 28.35 13.51
C ASP A 184 -1.59 26.92 13.54
N TRP A 185 -0.82 26.03 14.17
CA TRP A 185 -1.19 24.62 14.30
C TRP A 185 -2.48 24.44 15.12
N ARG A 186 -2.75 25.32 16.09
CA ARG A 186 -3.95 25.27 16.95
C ARG A 186 -5.24 25.52 16.19
N GLN A 187 -5.16 26.21 15.05
CA GLN A 187 -6.28 26.45 14.14
C GLN A 187 -6.37 25.39 13.04
N GLY A 188 -5.53 24.34 13.08
CA GLY A 188 -5.52 23.23 12.12
C GLY A 188 -4.65 23.44 10.87
N HIS A 189 -3.85 24.50 10.81
CA HIS A 189 -3.03 24.83 9.63
C HIS A 189 -1.60 24.28 9.74
N ARG A 190 -0.98 23.97 8.59
CA ARG A 190 0.36 23.34 8.46
C ARG A 190 1.15 23.82 7.22
N PHE A 191 0.84 25.00 6.68
CA PHE A 191 1.45 25.51 5.44
C PHE A 191 2.97 25.72 5.57
N ASP A 192 3.72 25.28 4.57
CA ASP A 192 5.17 25.52 4.44
C ASP A 192 5.56 25.64 2.96
N SER A 193 5.84 26.88 2.54
CA SER A 193 6.22 27.23 1.16
C SER A 193 7.64 26.85 0.77
N SER A 194 8.45 26.30 1.69
CA SER A 194 9.74 25.69 1.36
C SER A 194 9.58 24.27 0.79
N ILE A 195 8.45 23.61 1.05
CA ILE A 195 8.15 22.25 0.60
C ILE A 195 7.53 22.29 -0.80
N MET A 196 7.96 21.36 -1.65
CA MET A 196 7.39 21.13 -2.97
C MET A 196 6.31 20.04 -2.83
N LEU A 197 5.09 20.34 -3.28
CA LEU A 197 3.89 19.55 -3.03
C LEU A 197 3.36 18.94 -4.32
N ILE A 198 2.99 17.65 -4.26
CA ILE A 198 2.37 16.91 -5.35
C ILE A 198 0.92 17.39 -5.51
N ASP A 199 0.48 17.56 -6.74
CA ASP A 199 -0.92 17.79 -7.08
C ASP A 199 -1.80 16.58 -6.69
N PRO A 200 -2.85 16.76 -5.87
CA PRO A 200 -3.79 15.69 -5.50
C PRO A 200 -4.48 15.03 -6.70
N TYR A 201 -4.59 15.74 -7.83
CA TYR A 201 -5.24 15.28 -9.05
C TYR A 201 -4.25 14.82 -10.14
N ALA A 202 -2.94 14.78 -9.88
CA ALA A 202 -1.95 14.27 -10.84
C ALA A 202 -2.26 12.83 -11.27
N LYS A 203 -2.51 12.60 -12.56
CA LYS A 203 -2.84 11.27 -13.11
C LYS A 203 -1.61 10.38 -13.31
N LEU A 204 -0.43 10.98 -13.30
CA LEU A 204 0.88 10.34 -13.39
C LEU A 204 1.79 11.01 -12.35
N VAL A 205 2.58 10.21 -11.61
CA VAL A 205 3.56 10.71 -10.63
C VAL A 205 4.92 10.08 -10.93
N GLU A 206 5.93 10.91 -11.19
CA GLU A 206 7.33 10.48 -11.31
C GLU A 206 8.01 10.47 -9.93
N GLY A 207 8.97 9.57 -9.74
CA GLY A 207 9.70 9.40 -8.48
C GLY A 207 10.81 8.34 -8.57
N ARG A 208 10.80 7.38 -7.64
CA ARG A 208 11.71 6.21 -7.69
C ARG A 208 11.16 5.22 -8.72
N ARG A 209 11.95 4.84 -9.72
CA ARG A 209 11.50 3.95 -10.82
C ARG A 209 11.61 2.45 -10.54
N PHE A 210 12.43 2.02 -9.58
CA PHE A 210 12.61 0.61 -9.21
C PHE A 210 12.18 0.35 -7.77
N PHE A 211 11.31 -0.63 -7.55
CA PHE A 211 10.88 -1.05 -6.21
C PHE A 211 12.05 -1.56 -5.37
N GLY A 212 12.22 -1.06 -4.14
CA GLY A 212 13.27 -1.50 -3.24
C GLY A 212 14.66 -0.97 -3.59
N ASP A 213 14.79 -0.03 -4.54
CA ASP A 213 16.07 0.58 -4.88
C ASP A 213 16.57 1.52 -3.76
N ALA A 214 17.41 0.94 -2.91
CA ALA A 214 18.08 1.62 -1.80
C ALA A 214 19.19 2.60 -2.24
N SER A 215 19.53 2.71 -3.53
CA SER A 215 20.48 3.74 -4.00
C SER A 215 19.83 5.14 -4.02
N ARG A 216 18.50 5.21 -4.15
CA ARG A 216 17.72 6.46 -4.25
C ARG A 216 16.73 6.63 -3.08
N LYS A 217 17.11 6.25 -1.84
CA LYS A 217 16.19 6.17 -0.66
C LYS A 217 15.24 7.38 -0.52
N LEU A 218 15.77 8.60 -0.58
CA LEU A 218 14.97 9.83 -0.55
C LEU A 218 14.59 10.25 -1.97
N SER A 219 13.46 9.77 -2.45
CA SER A 219 12.87 10.25 -3.71
C SER A 219 12.03 11.51 -3.44
N LYS A 220 12.09 12.48 -4.37
CA LYS A 220 11.06 13.51 -4.50
C LYS A 220 10.07 13.02 -5.55
N PHE A 221 8.79 13.10 -5.23
CA PHE A 221 7.70 12.77 -6.13
C PHE A 221 7.20 14.04 -6.81
N TYR A 222 6.86 13.96 -8.09
CA TYR A 222 6.34 15.10 -8.88
C TYR A 222 5.15 14.64 -9.70
N GLY A 223 4.16 15.52 -9.90
CA GLY A 223 3.16 15.28 -10.93
C GLY A 223 3.79 15.32 -12.33
N THR A 224 3.24 14.57 -13.27
CA THR A 224 3.57 14.70 -14.69
C THR A 224 2.33 14.37 -15.54
N TYR A 225 2.47 14.41 -16.86
CA TYR A 225 1.39 14.18 -17.81
C TYR A 225 1.93 13.65 -19.14
N ASP A 226 1.03 13.05 -19.92
CA ASP A 226 1.26 12.58 -21.28
C ASP A 226 -0.04 12.83 -22.05
N PHE A 227 -0.05 13.85 -22.90
CA PHE A 227 -1.16 14.17 -23.78
C PHE A 227 -0.92 13.71 -25.24
N ASP A 228 0.10 12.89 -25.48
CA ASP A 228 0.49 12.39 -26.81
C ASP A 228 0.19 10.90 -27.00
N SER A 229 0.06 10.13 -25.91
CA SER A 229 -0.32 8.70 -25.91
C SER A 229 -1.78 8.45 -25.52
N LEU A 230 -2.62 9.49 -25.50
CA LEU A 230 -4.04 9.39 -25.14
C LEU A 230 -4.95 9.59 -26.37
N PRO A 231 -6.04 8.83 -26.50
CA PRO A 231 -6.49 7.74 -25.64
C PRO A 231 -5.70 6.43 -25.87
N PHE A 232 -5.75 5.53 -24.88
CA PHE A 232 -5.23 4.17 -25.03
C PHE A 232 -6.16 3.32 -25.92
N ASP A 233 -5.56 2.51 -26.81
CA ASP A 233 -6.31 1.60 -27.67
C ASP A 233 -6.80 0.35 -26.90
N TRP A 234 -8.06 0.41 -26.47
CA TRP A 234 -8.76 -0.75 -25.92
C TRP A 234 -9.18 -1.76 -27.01
N GLY A 235 -9.31 -1.34 -28.27
CA GLY A 235 -9.74 -2.16 -29.42
C GLY A 235 -11.27 -2.15 -29.61
N ASP A 236 -11.73 -2.13 -30.87
CA ASP A 236 -13.13 -1.92 -31.25
C ASP A 236 -14.14 -2.89 -30.60
N ASP A 237 -13.73 -4.15 -30.38
CA ASP A 237 -14.58 -5.20 -29.82
C ASP A 237 -14.53 -5.30 -28.28
N TYR A 238 -13.73 -4.47 -27.60
CA TYR A 238 -13.50 -4.52 -26.16
C TYR A 238 -14.79 -4.37 -25.33
N LYS A 239 -14.97 -5.27 -24.36
CA LYS A 239 -16.09 -5.29 -23.42
C LYS A 239 -15.57 -5.77 -22.05
N PRO A 240 -15.95 -5.14 -20.91
CA PRO A 240 -15.64 -5.67 -19.59
C PRO A 240 -16.46 -6.95 -19.31
N PRO A 241 -15.99 -7.88 -18.46
CA PRO A 241 -16.69 -9.15 -18.19
C PRO A 241 -18.08 -8.96 -17.59
N ASN A 242 -18.24 -7.98 -16.68
CA ASN A 242 -19.51 -7.63 -16.03
C ASN A 242 -20.24 -8.85 -15.43
N ILE A 243 -19.50 -9.62 -14.63
CA ILE A 243 -19.94 -10.84 -13.94
C ILE A 243 -20.95 -10.47 -12.84
N PRO A 244 -22.09 -11.19 -12.69
CA PRO A 244 -23.00 -10.98 -11.58
C PRO A 244 -22.34 -11.33 -10.24
N GLU A 245 -22.61 -10.57 -9.17
CA GLU A 245 -21.90 -10.67 -7.88
C GLU A 245 -22.08 -12.03 -7.20
N LYS A 246 -23.15 -12.75 -7.57
CA LYS A 246 -23.48 -14.11 -7.12
C LYS A 246 -22.66 -15.23 -7.79
N ASP A 247 -21.93 -14.92 -8.87
CA ASP A 247 -21.14 -15.87 -9.66
C ASP A 247 -19.62 -15.61 -9.53
N LEU A 248 -19.23 -14.68 -8.66
CA LEU A 248 -17.85 -14.30 -8.41
C LEU A 248 -17.09 -15.31 -7.54
N VAL A 249 -15.82 -15.51 -7.87
CA VAL A 249 -14.79 -16.08 -7.00
C VAL A 249 -13.60 -15.13 -7.04
N ILE A 250 -13.38 -14.42 -5.93
CA ILE A 250 -12.41 -13.33 -5.82
C ILE A 250 -11.04 -13.89 -5.38
N TYR A 251 -9.97 -13.45 -6.04
CA TYR A 251 -8.59 -13.79 -5.72
C TYR A 251 -7.83 -12.53 -5.26
N GLU A 252 -7.59 -12.42 -3.96
CA GLU A 252 -6.88 -11.31 -3.35
C GLU A 252 -5.36 -11.48 -3.54
N MET A 253 -4.71 -10.55 -4.23
CA MET A 253 -3.31 -10.71 -4.66
C MET A 253 -2.54 -9.38 -4.71
N ASN A 254 -1.20 -9.46 -4.61
CA ASN A 254 -0.31 -8.31 -4.77
C ASN A 254 0.50 -8.41 -6.06
N VAL A 255 0.43 -7.38 -6.91
CA VAL A 255 1.05 -7.31 -8.25
C VAL A 255 2.53 -7.69 -8.24
N ARG A 256 3.29 -7.18 -7.25
CA ARG A 256 4.72 -7.50 -7.12
C ARG A 256 4.93 -8.93 -6.65
N ALA A 257 4.36 -9.26 -5.49
CA ALA A 257 4.60 -10.53 -4.80
C ALA A 257 4.20 -11.75 -5.66
N PHE A 258 3.18 -11.62 -6.52
CA PHE A 258 2.74 -12.68 -7.42
C PHE A 258 3.82 -13.16 -8.41
N THR A 259 4.75 -12.30 -8.85
CA THR A 259 5.73 -12.68 -9.90
C THR A 259 7.18 -12.24 -9.67
N VAL A 260 7.49 -11.52 -8.58
CA VAL A 260 8.87 -11.13 -8.25
C VAL A 260 9.81 -12.32 -8.01
N ASP A 261 9.28 -13.45 -7.53
CA ASP A 261 10.08 -14.65 -7.23
C ASP A 261 10.73 -15.25 -8.49
N LYS A 262 11.93 -15.84 -8.32
CA LYS A 262 12.67 -16.49 -9.42
C LYS A 262 11.96 -17.71 -9.98
N SER A 263 11.18 -18.41 -9.16
CA SER A 263 10.39 -19.58 -9.55
C SER A 263 9.24 -19.25 -10.50
N SER A 264 8.86 -17.96 -10.63
CA SER A 264 7.88 -17.52 -11.64
C SER A 264 8.28 -17.87 -13.08
N GLY A 265 9.57 -18.06 -13.36
CA GLY A 265 10.10 -18.41 -14.68
C GLY A 265 10.12 -17.25 -15.69
N LEU A 266 9.52 -16.10 -15.37
CA LEU A 266 9.45 -14.93 -16.26
C LEU A 266 10.83 -14.28 -16.43
N ASP A 267 11.00 -13.42 -17.44
CA ASP A 267 12.22 -12.62 -17.56
C ASP A 267 12.36 -11.60 -16.40
N PRO A 268 13.56 -11.40 -15.81
CA PRO A 268 13.76 -10.44 -14.71
C PRO A 268 13.30 -9.00 -14.99
N SER A 269 13.15 -8.60 -16.26
CA SER A 269 12.66 -7.28 -16.65
C SER A 269 11.18 -7.02 -16.37
N ILE A 270 10.36 -8.08 -16.26
CA ILE A 270 8.90 -8.01 -16.04
C ILE A 270 8.45 -8.64 -14.72
N ARG A 271 9.36 -9.22 -13.92
CA ARG A 271 9.02 -9.83 -12.63
C ARG A 271 8.55 -8.80 -11.61
N GLY A 272 7.37 -9.04 -11.05
CA GLY A 272 6.74 -8.15 -10.08
C GLY A 272 6.22 -6.84 -10.69
N SER A 273 5.86 -6.86 -11.97
CA SER A 273 5.25 -5.74 -12.72
C SER A 273 3.85 -6.10 -13.22
N TYR A 274 3.09 -5.11 -13.70
CA TYR A 274 1.78 -5.33 -14.34
C TYR A 274 1.87 -6.33 -15.51
N LEU A 275 2.91 -6.24 -16.34
CA LEU A 275 3.16 -7.22 -17.42
C LEU A 275 3.46 -8.64 -16.89
N GLY A 276 4.07 -8.74 -15.70
CA GLY A 276 4.28 -10.03 -15.05
C GLY A 276 2.98 -10.74 -14.71
N VAL A 277 1.92 -10.01 -14.35
CA VAL A 277 0.59 -10.57 -14.09
C VAL A 277 -0.02 -11.18 -15.37
N ILE A 278 0.17 -10.52 -16.53
CA ILE A 278 -0.35 -10.99 -17.83
C ILE A 278 0.16 -12.39 -18.16
N GLU A 279 1.47 -12.61 -18.02
CA GLU A 279 2.13 -13.91 -18.26
C GLU A 279 1.63 -15.04 -17.32
N LYS A 280 0.87 -14.70 -16.27
CA LYS A 280 0.33 -15.63 -15.27
C LYS A 280 -1.20 -15.76 -15.26
N ILE A 281 -1.90 -15.08 -16.15
CA ILE A 281 -3.34 -15.28 -16.40
C ILE A 281 -3.73 -16.76 -16.62
N PRO A 282 -2.95 -17.60 -17.32
CA PRO A 282 -3.29 -19.02 -17.47
C PRO A 282 -3.42 -19.79 -16.15
N HIS A 283 -2.69 -19.41 -15.10
CA HIS A 283 -2.80 -20.03 -13.78
C HIS A 283 -4.10 -19.63 -13.07
N LEU A 284 -4.53 -18.36 -13.21
CA LEU A 284 -5.79 -17.87 -12.64
C LEU A 284 -7.00 -18.57 -13.29
N LEU A 285 -6.95 -18.75 -14.61
CA LEU A 285 -7.97 -19.49 -15.36
C LEU A 285 -8.05 -20.97 -14.95
N GLU A 286 -6.90 -21.61 -14.72
CA GLU A 286 -6.83 -23.01 -14.28
C GLU A 286 -7.28 -23.18 -12.82
N LEU A 287 -7.04 -22.20 -11.96
CA LEU A 287 -7.56 -22.13 -10.60
C LEU A 287 -9.09 -21.89 -10.57
N GLY A 288 -9.66 -21.36 -11.65
CA GLY A 288 -11.09 -21.10 -11.80
C GLY A 288 -11.60 -19.82 -11.13
N VAL A 289 -10.70 -18.87 -10.82
CA VAL A 289 -11.06 -17.55 -10.28
C VAL A 289 -11.46 -16.61 -11.42
N ASN A 290 -12.38 -15.68 -11.16
CA ASN A 290 -12.95 -14.79 -12.18
C ASN A 290 -12.99 -13.30 -11.79
N ALA A 291 -12.47 -12.95 -10.62
CA ALA A 291 -12.08 -11.58 -10.29
C ALA A 291 -10.77 -11.59 -9.50
N VAL A 292 -9.90 -10.62 -9.75
CA VAL A 292 -8.74 -10.33 -8.90
C VAL A 292 -9.00 -9.10 -8.05
N GLU A 293 -8.76 -9.20 -6.75
CA GLU A 293 -8.74 -8.05 -5.82
C GLU A 293 -7.27 -7.67 -5.59
N LEU A 294 -6.84 -6.59 -6.22
CA LEU A 294 -5.45 -6.14 -6.18
C LEU A 294 -5.21 -5.30 -4.91
N LEU A 295 -4.25 -5.74 -4.09
CA LEU A 295 -3.67 -4.92 -3.01
C LEU A 295 -3.18 -3.56 -3.56
N PRO A 296 -3.17 -2.50 -2.74
CA PRO A 296 -3.09 -1.11 -3.19
C PRO A 296 -2.14 -0.81 -4.35
N VAL A 297 -2.73 -0.46 -5.49
CA VAL A 297 -2.03 -0.10 -6.75
C VAL A 297 -1.88 1.42 -6.95
N PHE A 298 -2.35 2.23 -6.01
CA PHE A 298 -2.14 3.69 -6.01
C PHE A 298 -0.69 3.99 -5.62
N GLU A 299 -0.11 5.10 -6.08
CA GLU A 299 1.30 5.46 -5.79
C GLU A 299 1.57 5.55 -4.26
N PHE A 300 2.51 4.73 -3.76
CA PHE A 300 2.91 4.65 -2.34
C PHE A 300 4.45 4.49 -2.19
N ASP A 301 5.05 5.05 -1.14
CA ASP A 301 6.51 4.99 -0.91
C ASP A 301 6.91 3.77 -0.08
N GLU A 302 7.55 2.78 -0.70
CA GLU A 302 7.95 1.54 -0.01
C GLU A 302 9.02 1.79 1.07
N PHE A 303 9.78 2.88 0.98
CA PHE A 303 10.82 3.22 1.96
C PHE A 303 10.30 4.02 3.17
N GLU A 304 8.98 4.14 3.35
CA GLU A 304 8.43 5.00 4.41
C GLU A 304 8.87 4.60 5.83
N PHE A 305 9.03 3.29 6.08
CA PHE A 305 9.50 2.77 7.37
C PHE A 305 10.98 3.09 7.64
N GLN A 306 11.68 3.71 6.70
CA GLN A 306 13.09 4.09 6.79
C GLN A 306 13.29 5.63 6.74
N ARG A 307 12.20 6.42 6.80
CA ARG A 307 12.25 7.89 6.86
C ARG A 307 12.85 8.43 8.16
N ARG A 308 12.70 7.69 9.28
CA ARG A 308 13.28 8.00 10.60
C ARG A 308 13.67 6.70 11.32
N PRO A 309 14.70 6.69 12.20
CA PRO A 309 15.08 5.50 12.95
C PRO A 309 13.94 4.96 13.82
N ASN A 310 13.54 3.71 13.60
CA ASN A 310 12.48 3.01 14.35
C ASN A 310 12.68 1.47 14.27
N PRO A 311 11.93 0.66 15.04
CA PRO A 311 12.13 -0.80 15.09
C PRO A 311 11.90 -1.56 13.76
N ARG A 312 11.50 -0.85 12.69
CA ARG A 312 11.16 -1.37 11.37
C ARG A 312 12.11 -0.90 10.26
N ASP A 313 13.25 -0.30 10.61
CA ASP A 313 14.22 0.24 9.65
C ASP A 313 14.76 -0.79 8.63
N HIS A 314 14.60 -2.09 8.90
CA HIS A 314 14.95 -3.21 8.02
C HIS A 314 13.82 -3.62 7.04
N MET A 315 12.60 -3.14 7.24
CA MET A 315 11.41 -3.41 6.42
C MET A 315 11.22 -2.35 5.33
N ILE A 316 10.45 -2.68 4.30
CA ILE A 316 9.87 -1.74 3.32
C ILE A 316 8.39 -2.05 3.15
N ASN A 317 7.51 -1.05 2.97
CA ASN A 317 6.08 -1.31 2.78
C ASN A 317 5.89 -2.11 1.48
N THR A 318 5.36 -3.34 1.59
CA THR A 318 5.12 -4.22 0.44
C THR A 318 3.66 -4.34 0.05
N TRP A 319 2.75 -4.04 0.97
CA TRP A 319 1.30 -4.13 0.74
C TRP A 319 0.74 -2.86 0.08
N GLY A 320 1.23 -1.68 0.47
CA GLY A 320 0.87 -0.41 -0.15
C GLY A 320 -0.18 0.43 0.57
N TYR A 321 -0.62 0.04 1.77
CA TYR A 321 -1.56 0.78 2.62
C TYR A 321 -0.94 2.06 3.23
N SER A 322 -0.52 2.99 2.37
CA SER A 322 0.04 4.31 2.71
C SER A 322 0.11 5.19 1.45
N THR A 323 -1.06 5.54 0.90
CA THR A 323 -1.16 6.22 -0.41
C THR A 323 -0.64 7.66 -0.39
N ILE A 324 0.09 8.03 -1.46
CA ILE A 324 0.57 9.39 -1.77
C ILE A 324 -0.43 10.13 -2.67
N ASN A 325 -0.93 9.47 -3.72
CA ASN A 325 -1.82 10.07 -4.72
C ASN A 325 -2.89 9.06 -5.17
N PHE A 326 -4.16 9.50 -5.27
CA PHE A 326 -5.32 8.65 -5.53
C PHE A 326 -5.65 8.40 -7.02
N PHE A 327 -4.85 8.91 -7.97
CA PHE A 327 -5.09 8.78 -9.41
C PHE A 327 -3.93 8.12 -10.16
N ALA A 328 -2.70 8.26 -9.67
CA ALA A 328 -1.52 7.68 -10.30
C ALA A 328 -1.36 6.18 -9.94
N PRO A 329 -1.21 5.29 -10.93
CA PRO A 329 -0.81 3.90 -10.69
C PRO A 329 0.63 3.83 -10.18
N MET A 330 0.89 2.90 -9.27
CA MET A 330 2.18 2.67 -8.64
C MET A 330 3.28 2.49 -9.69
N ILE A 331 4.15 3.50 -9.80
CA ILE A 331 5.19 3.59 -10.84
C ILE A 331 6.21 2.45 -10.74
N ARG A 332 6.45 1.94 -9.53
CA ARG A 332 7.43 0.88 -9.25
C ARG A 332 6.94 -0.53 -9.60
N TYR A 333 5.70 -0.64 -10.08
CA TYR A 333 5.16 -1.85 -10.72
C TYR A 333 5.19 -1.76 -12.27
N ALA A 334 5.76 -0.70 -12.85
CA ALA A 334 6.11 -0.67 -14.27
C ALA A 334 7.32 -1.56 -14.56
N SER A 335 7.25 -2.34 -15.63
CA SER A 335 8.35 -3.16 -16.13
C SER A 335 9.59 -2.31 -16.39
N ARG A 336 10.77 -2.88 -16.14
CA ARG A 336 12.09 -2.25 -16.39
C ARG A 336 12.30 -0.88 -15.71
N GLY A 337 11.43 -0.47 -14.78
CA GLY A 337 11.40 0.89 -14.25
C GLY A 337 11.05 1.94 -15.32
N GLY A 338 10.11 1.63 -16.20
CA GLY A 338 9.77 2.42 -17.40
C GLY A 338 9.16 3.81 -17.17
N GLY A 339 9.01 4.28 -15.92
CA GLY A 339 8.40 5.57 -15.61
C GLY A 339 6.87 5.52 -15.54
N PRO A 340 6.21 6.64 -15.20
CA PRO A 340 4.77 6.63 -14.88
C PRO A 340 3.90 6.43 -16.12
N ARG A 341 4.37 6.89 -17.29
CA ARG A 341 3.77 6.61 -18.61
C ARG A 341 3.66 5.11 -18.88
N ASN A 342 4.73 4.34 -18.60
CA ASN A 342 4.67 2.89 -18.68
C ASN A 342 3.76 2.30 -17.60
N ALA A 343 3.77 2.80 -16.36
CA ALA A 343 2.87 2.30 -15.31
C ALA A 343 1.39 2.41 -15.74
N SER A 344 0.97 3.55 -16.29
CA SER A 344 -0.39 3.74 -16.81
C SER A 344 -0.71 2.83 -18.00
N ARG A 345 0.21 2.71 -18.96
CA ARG A 345 -0.01 1.87 -20.15
C ARG A 345 -0.04 0.38 -19.80
N GLU A 346 0.93 -0.11 -19.03
CA GLU A 346 1.04 -1.52 -18.64
C GLU A 346 -0.10 -1.95 -17.71
N PHE A 347 -0.63 -1.04 -16.88
CA PHE A 347 -1.86 -1.30 -16.12
C PHE A 347 -3.06 -1.52 -17.05
N LYS A 348 -3.25 -0.67 -18.07
CA LYS A 348 -4.33 -0.83 -19.07
C LYS A 348 -4.15 -2.09 -19.91
N GLU A 349 -2.91 -2.43 -20.27
CA GLU A 349 -2.56 -3.69 -20.94
C GLU A 349 -2.92 -4.90 -20.05
N MET A 350 -2.65 -4.83 -18.73
CA MET A 350 -3.02 -5.86 -17.75
C MET A 350 -4.54 -6.03 -17.60
N VAL A 351 -5.29 -4.93 -17.43
CA VAL A 351 -6.76 -4.96 -17.37
C VAL A 351 -7.33 -5.51 -18.68
N LYS A 352 -6.84 -5.05 -19.85
CA LYS A 352 -7.27 -5.54 -21.17
C LYS A 352 -7.04 -7.04 -21.34
N ALA A 353 -5.91 -7.56 -20.85
CA ALA A 353 -5.60 -8.99 -20.89
C ALA A 353 -6.49 -9.82 -19.92
N LEU A 354 -6.70 -9.35 -18.69
CA LEU A 354 -7.59 -10.00 -17.72
C LEU A 354 -9.04 -10.04 -18.23
N HIS A 355 -9.53 -8.93 -18.79
CA HIS A 355 -10.89 -8.84 -19.33
C HIS A 355 -11.05 -9.71 -20.58
N GLY A 356 -10.03 -9.80 -21.43
CA GLY A 356 -9.96 -10.75 -22.55
C GLY A 356 -9.95 -12.23 -22.13
N ALA A 357 -9.55 -12.52 -20.89
CA ALA A 357 -9.64 -13.83 -20.25
C ALA A 357 -10.96 -14.04 -19.47
N GLY A 358 -11.83 -13.04 -19.37
CA GLY A 358 -13.06 -13.09 -18.58
C GLY A 358 -12.85 -12.93 -17.07
N ILE A 359 -11.73 -12.31 -16.65
CA ILE A 359 -11.40 -12.01 -15.26
C ILE A 359 -11.58 -10.51 -15.01
N GLU A 360 -12.35 -10.14 -13.99
CA GLU A 360 -12.58 -8.76 -13.57
C GLU A 360 -11.45 -8.21 -12.68
N VAL A 361 -11.32 -6.88 -12.62
CA VAL A 361 -10.35 -6.18 -11.77
C VAL A 361 -11.03 -5.34 -10.70
N ILE A 362 -10.82 -5.73 -9.44
CA ILE A 362 -11.22 -5.01 -8.24
C ILE A 362 -9.95 -4.41 -7.60
N LEU A 363 -10.00 -3.15 -7.17
CA LEU A 363 -8.87 -2.49 -6.50
C LEU A 363 -9.13 -2.27 -5.01
N ASP A 364 -8.16 -2.59 -4.17
CA ASP A 364 -8.13 -2.10 -2.79
C ASP A 364 -7.77 -0.61 -2.76
N VAL A 365 -8.58 0.20 -2.08
CA VAL A 365 -8.50 1.67 -2.11
C VAL A 365 -8.50 2.29 -0.71
N VAL A 366 -7.42 3.01 -0.43
CA VAL A 366 -7.05 3.48 0.92
C VAL A 366 -7.35 4.96 1.07
N TYR A 367 -8.65 5.32 1.06
CA TYR A 367 -9.09 6.71 1.26
C TYR A 367 -9.19 7.12 2.74
N ASN A 368 -8.99 6.21 3.69
CA ASN A 368 -9.18 6.51 5.12
C ASN A 368 -8.00 7.29 5.75
N HIS A 369 -6.80 7.18 5.19
CA HIS A 369 -5.59 7.90 5.62
C HIS A 369 -4.62 8.13 4.44
N THR A 370 -3.44 8.69 4.70
CA THR A 370 -2.40 9.00 3.70
C THR A 370 -0.99 8.75 4.23
N ASN A 371 -0.02 8.74 3.30
CA ASN A 371 1.43 8.64 3.58
C ASN A 371 2.03 9.74 4.46
N GLU A 372 1.31 10.82 4.75
CA GLU A 372 1.89 12.02 5.39
C GLU A 372 2.17 11.84 6.90
N ALA A 373 1.81 10.70 7.49
CA ALA A 373 2.01 10.34 8.89
C ALA A 373 1.34 11.32 9.89
N ASP A 374 1.78 11.29 11.15
CA ASP A 374 1.25 12.06 12.29
C ASP A 374 1.82 13.51 12.39
N ASP A 375 1.41 14.24 13.43
CA ASP A 375 1.89 15.59 13.77
C ASP A 375 3.25 15.60 14.52
N GLU A 376 3.68 14.48 15.12
CA GLU A 376 4.95 14.37 15.85
C GLU A 376 6.12 14.20 14.87
N ASN A 377 5.89 13.51 13.75
CA ASN A 377 6.87 13.14 12.73
C ASN A 377 6.31 13.35 11.31
N PRO A 378 5.91 14.59 10.95
CA PRO A 378 5.18 14.86 9.72
C PRO A 378 6.03 14.63 8.46
N PHE A 379 5.46 13.96 7.47
CA PHE A 379 6.05 13.78 6.14
C PHE A 379 5.20 14.46 5.05
N THR A 380 5.23 15.80 5.04
CA THR A 380 4.45 16.60 4.08
C THR A 380 4.89 16.35 2.64
N THR A 381 3.96 15.93 1.79
CA THR A 381 4.15 15.64 0.36
C THR A 381 3.03 16.19 -0.52
N SER A 382 1.81 16.38 0.02
CA SER A 382 0.67 16.94 -0.71
C SER A 382 -0.33 17.61 0.26
N PHE A 383 -1.39 16.90 0.67
CA PHE A 383 -2.59 17.45 1.29
C PHE A 383 -2.36 18.39 2.48
N ARG A 384 -1.44 18.05 3.39
CA ARG A 384 -1.10 18.84 4.57
C ARG A 384 -0.57 20.23 4.21
N GLY A 385 0.31 20.29 3.21
CA GLY A 385 0.89 21.54 2.73
C GLY A 385 -0.09 22.36 1.87
N ILE A 386 -1.05 21.70 1.24
CA ILE A 386 -2.06 22.36 0.38
C ILE A 386 -3.19 22.97 1.21
N ASP A 387 -3.84 22.20 2.08
CA ASP A 387 -4.83 22.70 3.06
C ASP A 387 -5.16 21.62 4.13
N ASN A 388 -4.25 21.41 5.10
CA ASN A 388 -4.39 20.40 6.17
C ASN A 388 -5.78 20.37 6.83
N LYS A 389 -6.39 21.55 7.03
CA LYS A 389 -7.67 21.72 7.72
C LYS A 389 -8.87 21.26 6.90
N VAL A 390 -8.75 21.28 5.58
CA VAL A 390 -9.75 20.76 4.65
C VAL A 390 -9.57 19.25 4.46
N TYR A 391 -8.34 18.78 4.26
CA TYR A 391 -8.09 17.38 3.87
C TYR A 391 -8.09 16.39 5.05
N TYR A 392 -7.74 16.81 6.27
CA TYR A 392 -7.70 15.91 7.44
C TYR A 392 -8.74 16.23 8.51
N MET A 393 -9.10 15.22 9.29
CA MET A 393 -9.90 15.40 10.51
C MET A 393 -9.01 15.98 11.62
N VAL A 394 -9.43 17.10 12.21
CA VAL A 394 -8.63 17.90 13.16
C VAL A 394 -9.46 18.24 14.39
N ASP A 395 -8.96 17.91 15.58
CA ASP A 395 -9.59 18.35 16.83
C ASP A 395 -9.18 19.78 17.18
N LEU A 396 -10.00 20.74 16.76
CA LEU A 396 -9.85 22.16 17.06
C LEU A 396 -10.05 22.51 18.55
N ASN A 397 -10.61 21.61 19.37
CA ASN A 397 -10.72 21.80 20.81
C ASN A 397 -9.43 21.36 21.54
N ASN A 398 -8.71 20.38 20.97
CA ASN A 398 -7.45 19.86 21.50
C ASN A 398 -6.24 20.32 20.65
N ASN A 399 -5.97 21.62 20.68
CA ASN A 399 -4.80 22.26 20.03
C ASN A 399 -4.63 21.97 18.52
N GLY A 400 -5.70 21.62 17.80
CA GLY A 400 -5.64 21.38 16.37
C GLY A 400 -4.84 20.12 15.99
N GLN A 401 -4.84 19.10 16.84
CA GLN A 401 -4.22 17.79 16.58
C GLN A 401 -4.98 17.01 15.50
N LEU A 402 -4.26 16.23 14.69
CA LEU A 402 -4.86 15.26 13.77
C LEU A 402 -5.58 14.13 14.52
N LEU A 403 -6.80 13.80 14.10
CA LEU A 403 -7.50 12.61 14.57
C LEU A 403 -6.98 11.36 13.84
N ASN A 404 -6.90 10.23 14.54
CA ASN A 404 -6.29 8.99 14.07
C ASN A 404 -7.22 7.77 14.26
N PHE A 405 -8.28 7.66 13.45
CA PHE A 405 -9.19 6.51 13.45
C PHE A 405 -8.71 5.35 12.57
N SER A 406 -7.75 5.60 11.66
CA SER A 406 -7.07 4.60 10.84
C SER A 406 -6.03 3.80 11.64
N GLY A 407 -5.38 4.43 12.63
CA GLY A 407 -4.18 3.93 13.30
C GLY A 407 -2.88 4.49 12.71
N CYS A 408 -2.86 4.83 11.42
CA CYS A 408 -1.66 5.24 10.66
C CYS A 408 -1.18 6.68 10.89
N GLY A 409 -1.79 7.43 11.81
CA GLY A 409 -1.31 8.74 12.28
C GLY A 409 -2.12 9.94 11.78
N ASN A 410 -2.90 9.78 10.71
CA ASN A 410 -3.85 10.77 10.21
C ASN A 410 -5.16 10.09 9.76
N THR A 411 -6.24 10.87 9.67
CA THR A 411 -7.52 10.43 9.10
C THR A 411 -7.98 11.45 8.06
N LEU A 412 -8.25 11.00 6.85
CA LEU A 412 -8.73 11.86 5.76
C LEU A 412 -10.18 12.31 6.04
N ASN A 413 -10.49 13.58 5.79
CA ASN A 413 -11.79 14.21 6.09
C ASN A 413 -12.86 13.85 5.05
N CYS A 414 -13.14 12.55 4.90
CA CYS A 414 -13.87 11.93 3.80
C CYS A 414 -15.25 12.55 3.48
N ASN A 415 -15.93 13.14 4.48
CA ASN A 415 -17.25 13.76 4.32
C ASN A 415 -17.22 15.29 4.21
N HIS A 416 -16.05 15.93 4.14
CA HIS A 416 -15.92 17.32 3.73
C HIS A 416 -16.13 17.45 2.21
N PRO A 417 -16.91 18.43 1.68
CA PRO A 417 -17.33 18.44 0.28
C PRO A 417 -16.19 18.32 -0.75
N VAL A 418 -15.06 19.00 -0.51
CA VAL A 418 -13.88 18.98 -1.40
C VAL A 418 -13.21 17.60 -1.43
N VAL A 419 -13.13 16.93 -0.27
CA VAL A 419 -12.52 15.60 -0.14
C VAL A 419 -13.47 14.53 -0.67
N MET A 420 -14.77 14.70 -0.48
CA MET A 420 -15.80 13.86 -1.06
C MET A 420 -15.72 13.86 -2.59
N GLU A 421 -15.58 15.03 -3.24
CA GLU A 421 -15.47 15.11 -4.70
C GLU A 421 -14.12 14.57 -5.20
N LEU A 422 -13.02 14.80 -4.49
CA LEU A 422 -11.71 14.18 -4.76
C LEU A 422 -11.79 12.64 -4.81
N ILE A 423 -12.47 12.03 -3.83
CA ILE A 423 -12.65 10.58 -3.77
C ILE A 423 -13.56 10.10 -4.92
N LEU A 424 -14.66 10.82 -5.20
CA LEU A 424 -15.55 10.49 -6.31
C LEU A 424 -14.85 10.59 -7.67
N ASP A 425 -14.08 11.64 -7.92
CA ASP A 425 -13.33 11.82 -9.17
C ASP A 425 -12.18 10.80 -9.31
N SER A 426 -11.54 10.41 -8.21
CA SER A 426 -10.59 9.29 -8.20
C SER A 426 -11.28 7.99 -8.64
N LEU A 427 -12.37 7.60 -7.98
CA LEU A 427 -13.14 6.40 -8.33
C LEU A 427 -13.63 6.45 -9.79
N ARG A 428 -14.17 7.59 -10.25
CA ARG A 428 -14.59 7.80 -11.64
C ARG A 428 -13.42 7.66 -12.63
N HIS A 429 -12.25 8.19 -12.29
CA HIS A 429 -11.05 8.08 -13.13
C HIS A 429 -10.61 6.62 -13.32
N TRP A 430 -10.56 5.83 -12.25
CA TRP A 430 -10.21 4.41 -12.34
C TRP A 430 -11.22 3.59 -13.18
N VAL A 431 -12.51 3.95 -13.14
CA VAL A 431 -13.54 3.30 -13.97
C VAL A 431 -13.51 3.77 -15.43
N ILE A 432 -13.14 5.03 -15.71
CA ILE A 432 -13.18 5.61 -17.06
C ILE A 432 -11.86 5.41 -17.82
N GLU A 433 -10.73 5.68 -17.19
CA GLU A 433 -9.41 5.64 -17.83
C GLU A 433 -8.78 4.24 -17.82
N TYR A 434 -9.03 3.49 -16.74
CA TYR A 434 -8.43 2.19 -16.48
C TYR A 434 -9.42 1.02 -16.52
N HIS A 435 -10.71 1.28 -16.78
CA HIS A 435 -11.80 0.29 -16.88
C HIS A 435 -11.91 -0.70 -15.70
N VAL A 436 -11.62 -0.24 -14.48
CA VAL A 436 -11.76 -1.02 -13.24
C VAL A 436 -13.23 -1.41 -12.98
N ASP A 437 -13.50 -2.68 -12.68
CA ASP A 437 -14.85 -3.21 -12.43
C ASP A 437 -15.34 -2.98 -10.98
N GLY A 438 -14.42 -2.79 -10.02
CA GLY A 438 -14.81 -2.61 -8.62
C GLY A 438 -13.74 -2.13 -7.66
N PHE A 439 -14.17 -1.90 -6.42
CA PHE A 439 -13.34 -1.35 -5.35
C PHE A 439 -13.64 -2.00 -3.99
N ARG A 440 -12.59 -2.41 -3.26
CA ARG A 440 -12.61 -2.77 -1.84
C ARG A 440 -12.09 -1.60 -1.03
N PHE A 441 -12.93 -1.04 -0.16
CA PHE A 441 -12.60 0.15 0.63
C PHE A 441 -11.99 -0.24 1.97
N ASP A 442 -10.72 0.12 2.15
CA ASP A 442 -9.95 -0.08 3.37
C ASP A 442 -10.50 0.73 4.55
N LEU A 443 -10.63 0.09 5.71
CA LEU A 443 -11.18 0.66 6.96
C LEU A 443 -12.41 1.56 6.73
N ALA A 444 -13.38 1.08 5.95
CA ALA A 444 -14.49 1.87 5.41
C ALA A 444 -15.40 2.52 6.48
N SER A 445 -15.33 2.09 7.75
CA SER A 445 -15.97 2.80 8.87
C SER A 445 -15.45 4.24 9.03
N VAL A 446 -14.20 4.53 8.67
CA VAL A 446 -13.66 5.91 8.66
C VAL A 446 -14.45 6.81 7.71
N LEU A 447 -14.81 6.30 6.53
CA LEU A 447 -15.61 7.04 5.54
C LEU A 447 -17.07 7.25 6.03
N CYS A 448 -17.47 6.59 7.12
CA CYS A 448 -18.73 6.82 7.82
C CYS A 448 -18.65 7.89 8.93
N ARG A 449 -17.48 8.50 9.20
CA ARG A 449 -17.31 9.54 10.23
C ARG A 449 -17.46 10.96 9.69
N GLY A 450 -17.97 11.86 10.53
CA GLY A 450 -18.01 13.30 10.31
C GLY A 450 -16.63 13.96 10.48
N ALA A 451 -16.53 15.25 10.16
CA ALA A 451 -15.29 16.02 10.31
C ALA A 451 -14.81 16.16 11.76
N ASP A 452 -15.70 15.92 12.73
CA ASP A 452 -15.44 15.83 14.18
C ASP A 452 -15.12 14.39 14.65
N GLY A 453 -15.05 13.43 13.73
CA GLY A 453 -14.84 12.02 14.02
C GLY A 453 -16.09 11.24 14.48
N SER A 454 -17.26 11.89 14.59
CA SER A 454 -18.50 11.24 15.04
C SER A 454 -19.06 10.28 13.99
N PRO A 455 -19.58 9.08 14.36
CA PRO A 455 -20.20 8.18 13.41
C PRO A 455 -21.51 8.75 12.83
N LEU A 456 -21.64 8.79 11.49
CA LEU A 456 -22.82 9.28 10.79
C LEU A 456 -23.76 8.12 10.46
N ASN A 457 -25.06 8.30 10.70
CA ASN A 457 -26.10 7.33 10.29
C ASN A 457 -26.36 7.32 8.76
N ALA A 458 -25.97 8.40 8.07
CA ALA A 458 -26.18 8.56 6.63
C ALA A 458 -25.02 9.37 6.00
N PRO A 459 -23.78 8.83 6.00
CA PRO A 459 -22.58 9.55 5.55
C PRO A 459 -22.71 10.02 4.08
N PRO A 460 -22.51 11.33 3.81
CA PRO A 460 -22.61 11.90 2.47
C PRO A 460 -21.80 11.17 1.39
N LEU A 461 -20.53 10.83 1.65
CA LEU A 461 -19.66 10.16 0.68
C LEU A 461 -20.18 8.79 0.28
N ILE A 462 -20.48 7.91 1.24
CA ILE A 462 -20.97 6.56 0.96
C ILE A 462 -22.29 6.61 0.18
N ARG A 463 -23.17 7.57 0.50
CA ARG A 463 -24.41 7.82 -0.26
C ARG A 463 -24.12 8.30 -1.68
N ALA A 464 -23.16 9.20 -1.86
CA ALA A 464 -22.77 9.72 -3.16
C ALA A 464 -22.18 8.59 -4.03
N ILE A 465 -21.22 7.82 -3.52
CA ILE A 465 -20.69 6.61 -4.17
C ILE A 465 -21.84 5.69 -4.58
N ALA A 466 -22.75 5.36 -3.65
CA ALA A 466 -23.88 4.45 -3.86
C ALA A 466 -24.98 4.95 -4.83
N LYS A 467 -24.90 6.21 -5.29
CA LYS A 467 -25.87 6.82 -6.23
C LYS A 467 -25.22 7.50 -7.44
N ASP A 468 -23.88 7.56 -7.50
CA ASP A 468 -23.14 7.99 -8.69
C ASP A 468 -23.42 7.05 -9.88
N SER A 469 -23.60 7.65 -11.07
CA SER A 469 -23.98 6.94 -12.29
C SER A 469 -22.85 6.13 -12.92
N ILE A 470 -21.60 6.62 -12.85
CA ILE A 470 -20.41 5.96 -13.40
C ILE A 470 -20.05 4.76 -12.53
N LEU A 471 -20.21 4.90 -11.21
CA LEU A 471 -19.97 3.85 -10.21
C LEU A 471 -21.16 2.89 -10.05
N SER A 472 -22.29 3.12 -10.72
CA SER A 472 -23.51 2.29 -10.58
C SER A 472 -23.40 0.88 -11.15
N ARG A 473 -22.43 0.69 -12.06
CA ARG A 473 -22.02 -0.58 -12.69
C ARG A 473 -20.90 -1.30 -11.93
N CYS A 474 -20.29 -0.65 -10.94
CA CYS A 474 -19.10 -1.14 -10.27
C CYS A 474 -19.44 -1.95 -9.02
N LYS A 475 -18.60 -2.95 -8.74
CA LYS A 475 -18.66 -3.75 -7.51
C LYS A 475 -18.04 -2.93 -6.38
N ILE A 476 -18.73 -2.83 -5.25
CA ILE A 476 -18.37 -1.94 -4.16
C ILE A 476 -18.41 -2.74 -2.85
N ILE A 477 -17.23 -2.99 -2.29
CA ILE A 477 -17.00 -3.82 -1.11
C ILE A 477 -16.47 -2.92 0.01
N ALA A 478 -17.05 -2.99 1.20
CA ALA A 478 -16.50 -2.36 2.40
C ALA A 478 -15.68 -3.36 3.22
N GLU A 479 -14.61 -2.87 3.85
CA GLU A 479 -14.16 -3.37 5.15
C GLU A 479 -14.87 -2.59 6.27
N PRO A 480 -15.94 -3.12 6.89
CA PRO A 480 -16.81 -2.33 7.77
C PRO A 480 -16.30 -2.28 9.22
N TRP A 481 -15.05 -1.87 9.42
CA TRP A 481 -14.48 -1.54 10.74
C TRP A 481 -13.41 -0.45 10.66
N ASP A 482 -13.01 0.10 11.81
CA ASP A 482 -11.82 0.97 11.94
C ASP A 482 -11.10 0.76 13.29
N CYS A 483 -9.84 1.19 13.36
CA CYS A 483 -9.03 1.16 14.58
C CYS A 483 -9.57 2.08 15.69
N GLY A 484 -10.46 3.01 15.32
CA GLY A 484 -11.18 3.92 16.22
C GLY A 484 -12.43 3.34 16.91
N GLY A 485 -12.61 2.02 16.89
CA GLY A 485 -13.69 1.33 17.62
C GLY A 485 -15.01 1.13 16.87
N LEU A 486 -15.15 1.64 15.63
CA LEU A 486 -16.43 1.63 14.92
C LEU A 486 -16.59 0.36 14.07
N TYR A 487 -17.19 -0.68 14.65
CA TYR A 487 -17.46 -1.96 13.97
C TYR A 487 -18.87 -2.01 13.38
N LEU A 488 -18.98 -2.16 12.06
CA LEU A 488 -20.23 -2.01 11.28
C LEU A 488 -20.67 -3.27 10.52
N VAL A 489 -20.05 -4.45 10.70
CA VAL A 489 -20.45 -5.69 10.00
C VAL A 489 -21.96 -5.99 10.12
N GLY A 490 -22.64 -6.12 8.97
CA GLY A 490 -24.08 -6.30 8.81
C GLY A 490 -24.89 -5.00 8.84
N ASN A 491 -24.29 -3.90 9.29
CA ASN A 491 -24.92 -2.61 9.58
C ASN A 491 -24.33 -1.45 8.75
N PHE A 492 -23.39 -1.72 7.84
CA PHE A 492 -22.74 -0.68 7.02
C PHE A 492 -23.78 0.10 6.18
N PRO A 493 -23.70 1.45 6.09
CA PRO A 493 -24.61 2.27 5.29
C PRO A 493 -24.57 1.94 3.78
N ASN A 494 -25.43 1.02 3.34
CA ASN A 494 -25.25 0.32 2.05
C ASN A 494 -26.13 0.78 0.88
N TRP A 495 -27.25 1.47 1.12
CA TRP A 495 -28.24 1.88 0.10
C TRP A 495 -28.57 0.80 -0.97
N ASP A 496 -28.69 -0.45 -0.50
CA ASP A 496 -28.94 -1.68 -1.27
C ASP A 496 -27.82 -2.07 -2.27
N ARG A 497 -26.65 -1.39 -2.30
CA ARG A 497 -25.53 -1.66 -3.24
C ARG A 497 -24.27 -2.27 -2.59
N TRP A 498 -23.88 -1.87 -1.38
CA TRP A 498 -22.59 -2.27 -0.82
C TRP A 498 -22.56 -3.74 -0.37
N ALA A 499 -21.51 -4.46 -0.76
CA ALA A 499 -21.06 -5.71 -0.15
C ALA A 499 -20.10 -5.43 1.01
N GLU A 500 -19.86 -6.43 1.86
CA GLU A 500 -18.99 -6.31 3.05
C GLU A 500 -18.09 -7.55 3.19
N TRP A 501 -16.81 -7.33 3.52
CA TRP A 501 -15.92 -8.35 4.08
C TRP A 501 -16.53 -8.90 5.38
N ASN A 502 -17.01 -10.15 5.34
CA ASN A 502 -17.73 -10.75 6.46
C ASN A 502 -16.78 -11.34 7.52
N GLY A 503 -16.23 -10.48 8.38
CA GLY A 503 -15.39 -10.91 9.51
C GLY A 503 -16.06 -11.93 10.44
N LYS A 504 -17.39 -11.95 10.56
CA LYS A 504 -18.12 -12.98 11.33
C LYS A 504 -18.08 -14.34 10.65
N TYR A 505 -18.09 -14.39 9.31
CA TYR A 505 -17.86 -15.62 8.55
C TYR A 505 -16.48 -16.19 8.85
N ARG A 506 -15.44 -15.37 8.68
CA ARG A 506 -14.05 -15.73 9.01
C ARG A 506 -13.94 -16.36 10.41
N ASP A 507 -14.42 -15.64 11.42
CA ASP A 507 -14.22 -16.01 12.82
C ASP A 507 -15.01 -17.27 13.21
N ASP A 508 -16.27 -17.40 12.79
CA ASP A 508 -17.11 -18.52 13.18
C ASP A 508 -16.76 -19.82 12.44
N ILE A 509 -16.32 -19.72 11.17
CA ILE A 509 -15.82 -20.87 10.41
C ILE A 509 -14.49 -21.36 11.00
N ARG A 510 -13.57 -20.45 11.36
CA ARG A 510 -12.32 -20.77 12.08
C ARG A 510 -12.59 -21.52 13.39
N LYS A 511 -13.45 -20.95 14.27
CA LYS A 511 -13.86 -21.56 15.55
C LYS A 511 -14.53 -22.93 15.36
N PHE A 512 -15.45 -23.07 14.40
CA PHE A 512 -16.12 -24.35 14.14
C PHE A 512 -15.15 -25.43 13.67
N ILE A 513 -14.29 -25.13 12.69
CA ILE A 513 -13.39 -26.12 12.08
C ILE A 513 -12.25 -26.52 13.04
N LYS A 514 -11.80 -25.64 13.96
CA LYS A 514 -10.90 -26.05 15.05
C LYS A 514 -11.56 -26.81 16.20
N GLY A 515 -12.90 -26.90 16.21
CA GLY A 515 -13.65 -27.75 17.15
C GLY A 515 -14.23 -27.03 18.38
N ASP A 516 -14.42 -25.70 18.34
CA ASP A 516 -14.97 -24.98 19.50
C ASP A 516 -16.43 -25.37 19.81
N SER A 517 -16.73 -25.44 21.10
CA SER A 517 -18.05 -25.86 21.59
C SER A 517 -19.15 -24.84 21.26
N GLY A 518 -20.33 -25.34 20.90
CA GLY A 518 -21.51 -24.51 20.58
C GLY A 518 -21.59 -24.01 19.13
N MET A 519 -20.48 -24.01 18.37
CA MET A 519 -20.37 -23.33 17.07
C MET A 519 -21.31 -23.83 15.94
N LYS A 520 -22.02 -24.95 16.12
CA LYS A 520 -22.91 -25.55 15.10
C LYS A 520 -23.95 -24.57 14.55
N GLY A 521 -24.56 -23.75 15.41
CA GLY A 521 -25.58 -22.78 15.02
C GLY A 521 -25.02 -21.65 14.16
N SER A 522 -23.89 -21.07 14.60
CA SER A 522 -23.18 -20.03 13.84
C SER A 522 -22.72 -20.57 12.49
N PHE A 523 -22.04 -21.73 12.46
CA PHE A 523 -21.58 -22.38 11.23
C PHE A 523 -22.70 -22.55 10.21
N ALA A 524 -23.84 -23.14 10.61
CA ALA A 524 -24.99 -23.30 9.73
C ALA A 524 -25.53 -21.94 9.21
N THR A 525 -25.50 -20.90 10.04
CA THR A 525 -25.94 -19.54 9.65
C THR A 525 -24.94 -18.86 8.69
N ARG A 526 -23.63 -19.07 8.88
CA ARG A 526 -22.57 -18.60 7.97
C ARG A 526 -22.70 -19.27 6.59
N VAL A 527 -22.78 -20.59 6.55
CA VAL A 527 -22.92 -21.38 5.31
C VAL A 527 -24.23 -21.05 4.57
N ALA A 528 -25.31 -20.74 5.29
CA ALA A 528 -26.57 -20.27 4.73
C ALA A 528 -26.59 -18.78 4.30
N GLY A 529 -25.43 -18.12 4.20
CA GLY A 529 -25.30 -16.76 3.67
C GLY A 529 -25.54 -15.64 4.68
N SER A 530 -25.35 -15.91 5.97
CA SER A 530 -25.39 -14.92 7.07
C SER A 530 -26.64 -14.04 7.05
N ALA A 531 -27.81 -14.66 6.93
CA ALA A 531 -29.12 -14.00 6.88
C ALA A 531 -29.49 -13.24 8.18
N ASP A 532 -28.76 -13.45 9.28
CA ASP A 532 -28.80 -12.65 10.50
C ASP A 532 -28.13 -11.28 10.36
N LEU A 533 -27.15 -11.15 9.47
CA LEU A 533 -26.50 -9.89 9.11
C LEU A 533 -27.18 -9.23 7.90
N TYR A 534 -27.42 -10.01 6.84
CA TYR A 534 -27.71 -9.48 5.50
C TYR A 534 -29.14 -9.68 5.01
N ARG A 535 -30.07 -10.23 5.81
CA ARG A 535 -31.51 -10.23 5.46
C ARG A 535 -32.19 -8.93 5.89
N THR A 536 -31.58 -7.81 5.52
CA THR A 536 -31.98 -6.43 5.77
C THR A 536 -32.00 -5.68 4.43
N ASN A 537 -32.84 -4.65 4.28
CA ASN A 537 -32.83 -3.70 3.13
C ASN A 537 -32.62 -4.37 1.75
N LYS A 538 -33.42 -5.40 1.43
CA LYS A 538 -33.37 -6.20 0.18
C LYS A 538 -32.01 -6.84 -0.16
N ARG A 539 -31.02 -6.81 0.73
CA ARG A 539 -29.69 -7.39 0.52
C ARG A 539 -29.79 -8.91 0.33
N LYS A 540 -28.83 -9.44 -0.42
CA LYS A 540 -28.74 -10.84 -0.84
C LYS A 540 -27.47 -11.47 -0.24
N PRO A 541 -27.32 -12.82 -0.25
CA PRO A 541 -26.09 -13.46 0.19
C PRO A 541 -24.81 -12.92 -0.48
N CYS A 542 -24.86 -12.53 -1.76
CA CYS A 542 -23.71 -11.93 -2.48
C CYS A 542 -23.26 -10.54 -1.97
N HIS A 543 -23.93 -9.96 -0.96
CA HIS A 543 -23.38 -8.83 -0.19
C HIS A 543 -22.49 -9.28 0.98
N SER A 544 -22.38 -10.59 1.23
CA SER A 544 -21.41 -11.22 2.11
C SER A 544 -20.21 -11.67 1.29
N VAL A 545 -19.10 -10.93 1.36
CA VAL A 545 -17.80 -11.43 0.90
C VAL A 545 -17.29 -12.38 1.99
N ASN A 546 -17.39 -13.67 1.71
CA ASN A 546 -17.00 -14.75 2.60
C ASN A 546 -15.51 -15.02 2.42
N PHE A 547 -14.72 -14.92 3.50
CA PHE A 547 -13.29 -15.21 3.48
C PHE A 547 -12.88 -15.98 4.73
N VAL A 548 -11.95 -16.92 4.60
CA VAL A 548 -11.32 -17.62 5.75
C VAL A 548 -9.99 -16.96 6.12
N ILE A 549 -9.30 -16.47 5.11
CA ILE A 549 -7.97 -15.86 5.12
C ILE A 549 -8.05 -14.60 4.24
N ALA A 550 -7.24 -13.59 4.57
CA ALA A 550 -6.97 -12.43 3.74
C ALA A 550 -5.47 -12.11 3.85
N HIS A 551 -4.98 -11.08 3.15
CA HIS A 551 -3.59 -10.64 3.27
C HIS A 551 -3.21 -10.33 4.72
N ASP A 552 -4.20 -9.90 5.50
CA ASP A 552 -4.10 -9.60 6.93
C ASP A 552 -4.35 -10.88 7.78
N GLY A 553 -3.40 -11.21 8.67
CA GLY A 553 -3.42 -12.43 9.48
C GLY A 553 -2.54 -13.58 8.97
N PHE A 554 -2.78 -14.77 9.51
CA PHE A 554 -2.16 -16.02 9.06
C PHE A 554 -2.59 -16.40 7.64
N THR A 555 -1.73 -17.12 6.91
CA THR A 555 -2.11 -17.95 5.74
C THR A 555 -2.99 -19.13 6.16
N LEU A 556 -3.61 -19.84 5.21
CA LEU A 556 -4.38 -21.05 5.50
C LEU A 556 -3.54 -22.17 6.13
N ARG A 557 -2.26 -22.30 5.74
CA ARG A 557 -1.32 -23.25 6.35
C ARG A 557 -0.95 -22.84 7.76
N ASP A 558 -0.71 -21.55 8.00
CA ASP A 558 -0.30 -21.07 9.32
C ASP A 558 -1.47 -21.14 10.31
N LEU A 559 -2.71 -20.89 9.86
CA LEU A 559 -3.95 -21.07 10.64
C LEU A 559 -4.10 -22.50 11.22
N VAL A 560 -3.56 -23.51 10.53
CA VAL A 560 -3.56 -24.91 10.99
C VAL A 560 -2.22 -25.35 11.59
N SER A 561 -1.21 -24.47 11.65
CA SER A 561 0.16 -24.78 12.09
C SER A 561 0.64 -23.99 13.31
N TYR A 562 -0.04 -22.92 13.70
CA TYR A 562 0.36 -22.05 14.81
C TYR A 562 -0.82 -21.67 15.71
N ASN A 563 -0.62 -21.71 17.03
CA ASN A 563 -1.59 -21.20 18.01
C ASN A 563 -1.37 -19.70 18.29
N PHE A 564 -0.14 -19.21 18.11
CA PHE A 564 0.26 -17.84 18.40
C PHE A 564 0.96 -17.21 17.19
N LYS A 565 0.98 -15.87 17.12
CA LYS A 565 1.72 -15.13 16.08
C LYS A 565 3.22 -15.12 16.37
N HIS A 566 4.04 -15.21 15.33
CA HIS A 566 5.51 -15.24 15.38
C HIS A 566 6.07 -14.07 14.58
N ASN A 567 5.72 -12.85 15.02
CA ASN A 567 5.98 -11.60 14.29
C ASN A 567 7.35 -10.96 14.63
N ASP A 568 8.28 -11.67 15.28
CA ASP A 568 9.57 -11.09 15.71
C ASP A 568 10.39 -10.49 14.55
N ALA A 569 10.22 -11.04 13.34
CA ALA A 569 10.80 -10.50 12.11
C ALA A 569 10.32 -9.08 11.76
N ASN A 570 9.25 -8.58 12.36
CA ASN A 570 8.73 -7.22 12.19
C ASN A 570 9.42 -6.20 13.12
N GLY A 571 10.23 -6.65 14.09
CA GLY A 571 10.97 -5.78 15.02
C GLY A 571 10.13 -5.05 16.07
N GLU A 572 8.80 -5.00 15.95
CA GLU A 572 7.88 -4.40 16.93
C GLU A 572 7.66 -5.26 18.20
N GLY A 573 8.48 -6.28 18.43
CA GLY A 573 8.47 -7.11 19.64
C GLY A 573 7.18 -7.90 19.84
N GLY A 574 6.53 -8.33 18.75
CA GLY A 574 5.27 -9.08 18.78
C GLY A 574 4.03 -8.25 19.16
N ASN A 575 4.14 -6.92 19.27
CA ASN A 575 3.01 -6.05 19.60
C ASN A 575 2.08 -5.76 18.42
N ASP A 576 2.54 -6.03 17.20
CA ASP A 576 1.84 -5.83 15.93
C ASP A 576 1.06 -7.10 15.51
N GLY A 577 0.02 -6.97 14.68
CA GLY A 577 -0.80 -8.09 14.20
C GLY A 577 -1.80 -8.63 15.23
N CYS A 578 -2.85 -9.29 14.75
CA CYS A 578 -3.97 -9.75 15.58
C CYS A 578 -3.55 -10.82 16.62
N ASN A 579 -4.08 -10.76 17.84
CA ASN A 579 -3.88 -11.80 18.85
C ASN A 579 -4.88 -12.96 18.67
N ASP A 580 -6.17 -12.63 18.52
CA ASP A 580 -7.29 -13.59 18.45
C ASP A 580 -7.47 -14.19 17.06
N ASN A 581 -6.49 -14.99 16.62
CA ASN A 581 -6.45 -15.57 15.28
C ASN A 581 -7.48 -16.69 15.04
N PHE A 582 -8.06 -17.26 16.11
CA PHE A 582 -8.90 -18.46 16.09
C PHE A 582 -8.28 -19.66 15.33
N SER A 583 -6.96 -19.80 15.43
CA SER A 583 -6.17 -20.87 14.82
C SER A 583 -6.09 -22.12 15.69
N TRP A 584 -5.52 -23.21 15.14
CA TRP A 584 -5.08 -24.37 15.92
C TRP A 584 -3.95 -25.11 15.21
N ASN A 585 -2.83 -25.27 15.90
CA ASN A 585 -1.59 -25.86 15.37
C ASN A 585 -1.63 -27.38 15.05
N CYS A 586 -2.79 -28.01 15.22
CA CYS A 586 -3.05 -29.45 15.01
C CYS A 586 -2.21 -30.41 15.87
N GLY A 587 -1.58 -29.93 16.94
CA GLY A 587 -0.87 -30.74 17.95
C GLY A 587 0.60 -30.37 18.19
N PHE A 588 1.20 -29.55 17.32
CA PHE A 588 2.59 -29.10 17.42
C PHE A 588 2.73 -27.69 16.85
N GLU A 589 3.55 -26.81 17.43
CA GLU A 589 3.69 -25.43 16.96
C GLU A 589 4.71 -25.33 15.83
N GLY A 590 4.30 -24.81 14.67
CA GLY A 590 5.14 -24.66 13.48
C GLY A 590 5.38 -25.96 12.71
N GLU A 591 6.46 -25.99 11.92
CA GLU A 591 6.81 -27.13 11.08
C GLU A 591 7.19 -28.39 11.89
N THR A 592 6.79 -29.57 11.40
CA THR A 592 6.95 -30.85 12.10
C THR A 592 7.03 -32.01 11.12
N ASP A 593 7.69 -33.10 11.51
CA ASP A 593 7.78 -34.34 10.71
C ASP A 593 6.81 -35.45 11.15
N ASP A 594 5.92 -35.18 12.11
CA ASP A 594 4.82 -36.10 12.40
C ASP A 594 3.82 -36.14 11.22
N HIS A 595 3.84 -37.26 10.49
CA HIS A 595 2.93 -37.54 9.38
C HIS A 595 1.44 -37.45 9.76
N ASN A 596 1.07 -37.75 11.02
CA ASN A 596 -0.31 -37.65 11.49
C ASN A 596 -0.75 -36.19 11.61
N ILE A 597 0.13 -35.32 12.11
CA ILE A 597 -0.11 -33.88 12.21
C ILE A 597 -0.13 -33.26 10.81
N LYS A 598 0.85 -33.56 9.95
CA LYS A 598 0.86 -33.15 8.54
C LYS A 598 -0.43 -33.57 7.81
N ALA A 599 -0.88 -34.81 7.98
CA ALA A 599 -2.13 -35.30 7.39
C ALA A 599 -3.39 -34.63 8.00
N LEU A 600 -3.39 -34.29 9.29
CA LEU A 600 -4.48 -33.55 9.93
C LEU A 600 -4.56 -32.11 9.39
N ARG A 601 -3.43 -31.40 9.32
CA ARG A 601 -3.35 -30.05 8.73
C ARG A 601 -3.87 -30.02 7.30
N PHE A 602 -3.45 -30.97 6.46
CA PHE A 602 -3.94 -31.08 5.07
C PHE A 602 -5.46 -31.29 4.99
N ARG A 603 -6.05 -32.10 5.89
CA ARG A 603 -7.51 -32.21 6.01
C ARG A 603 -8.16 -30.90 6.45
N GLN A 604 -7.57 -30.19 7.42
CA GLN A 604 -8.12 -28.92 7.91
C GLN A 604 -8.10 -27.82 6.84
N MET A 605 -7.02 -27.68 6.06
CA MET A 605 -6.99 -26.76 4.91
C MET A 605 -8.08 -27.09 3.89
N LYS A 606 -8.27 -28.39 3.56
CA LYS A 606 -9.36 -28.84 2.69
C LYS A 606 -10.75 -28.61 3.30
N ASN A 607 -10.93 -28.75 4.61
CA ASN A 607 -12.18 -28.43 5.31
C ASN A 607 -12.52 -26.93 5.21
N PHE A 608 -11.51 -26.06 5.29
CA PHE A 608 -11.68 -24.62 5.13
C PHE A 608 -12.06 -24.21 3.70
N HIS A 609 -11.35 -24.70 2.69
CA HIS A 609 -11.74 -24.46 1.28
C HIS A 609 -13.13 -25.03 0.97
N LEU A 610 -13.45 -26.23 1.46
CA LEU A 610 -14.77 -26.83 1.28
C LEU A 610 -15.87 -25.94 1.90
N ALA A 611 -15.68 -25.49 3.14
CA ALA A 611 -16.64 -24.59 3.80
C ALA A 611 -16.81 -23.27 3.03
N LEU A 612 -15.71 -22.67 2.55
CA LEU A 612 -15.72 -21.48 1.70
C LEU A 612 -16.54 -21.68 0.42
N MET A 613 -16.25 -22.73 -0.35
CA MET A 613 -16.82 -22.94 -1.69
C MET A 613 -18.25 -23.50 -1.70
N ILE A 614 -18.75 -24.06 -0.59
CA ILE A 614 -20.17 -24.47 -0.47
C ILE A 614 -21.08 -23.41 0.18
N SER A 615 -20.49 -22.34 0.74
CA SER A 615 -21.24 -21.32 1.46
C SER A 615 -21.95 -20.36 0.51
N GLN A 616 -23.19 -20.01 0.84
CA GLN A 616 -23.91 -18.94 0.15
C GLN A 616 -23.23 -17.59 0.42
N GLY A 617 -23.06 -16.79 -0.64
CA GLY A 617 -22.31 -15.54 -0.63
C GLY A 617 -21.22 -15.56 -1.69
N THR A 618 -20.32 -14.59 -1.64
CA THR A 618 -19.24 -14.42 -2.62
C THR A 618 -17.91 -14.86 -1.98
N PRO A 619 -17.32 -16.00 -2.38
CA PRO A 619 -16.05 -16.47 -1.81
C PRO A 619 -14.87 -15.61 -2.27
N MET A 620 -13.95 -15.35 -1.32
CA MET A 620 -12.64 -14.74 -1.56
C MET A 620 -11.54 -15.65 -1.02
N MET A 621 -10.46 -15.81 -1.80
CA MET A 621 -9.23 -16.53 -1.44
C MET A 621 -8.02 -15.60 -1.47
N LEU A 622 -7.08 -15.79 -0.54
CA LEU A 622 -5.77 -15.17 -0.59
C LEU A 622 -4.85 -15.92 -1.57
N MET A 623 -4.08 -15.14 -2.34
CA MET A 623 -2.94 -15.58 -3.13
C MET A 623 -1.97 -16.49 -2.35
N GLY A 624 -1.88 -17.76 -2.76
CA GLY A 624 -0.95 -18.74 -2.21
C GLY A 624 -1.59 -19.76 -1.26
N ASP A 625 -2.82 -19.53 -0.80
CA ASP A 625 -3.54 -20.55 -0.01
C ASP A 625 -3.79 -21.83 -0.83
N GLU A 626 -3.94 -21.71 -2.16
CA GLU A 626 -4.20 -22.84 -3.06
C GLU A 626 -3.07 -23.89 -3.13
N TYR A 627 -1.84 -23.55 -2.73
CA TYR A 627 -0.74 -24.51 -2.53
C TYR A 627 -0.30 -24.65 -1.06
N GLY A 628 -0.97 -23.98 -0.12
CA GLY A 628 -0.56 -23.95 1.28
C GLY A 628 0.76 -23.17 1.50
N HIS A 629 0.80 -21.93 1.01
CA HIS A 629 1.84 -20.95 1.33
C HIS A 629 1.98 -20.74 2.85
N THR A 630 3.16 -20.33 3.31
CA THR A 630 3.42 -20.06 4.74
C THR A 630 4.25 -18.80 4.93
N ARG A 631 3.90 -18.05 5.97
CA ARG A 631 4.64 -16.91 6.52
C ARG A 631 5.42 -17.29 7.78
N TYR A 632 5.59 -18.59 8.04
CA TYR A 632 6.21 -19.17 9.23
C TYR A 632 5.59 -18.69 10.55
N GLY A 633 4.28 -18.46 10.55
CA GLY A 633 3.54 -17.95 11.70
C GLY A 633 3.59 -16.42 11.87
N ASN A 634 4.24 -15.66 10.98
CA ASN A 634 4.07 -14.21 10.94
C ASN A 634 2.67 -13.89 10.39
N ASN A 635 1.82 -13.27 11.22
CA ASN A 635 0.44 -12.95 10.87
C ASN A 635 0.22 -11.50 10.43
N ASN A 636 1.30 -10.77 10.15
CA ASN A 636 1.29 -9.36 9.78
C ASN A 636 2.53 -9.03 8.95
N SER A 637 2.63 -9.62 7.75
CA SER A 637 3.88 -9.61 6.95
C SER A 637 4.11 -8.34 6.11
N TYR A 638 3.47 -7.22 6.46
CA TYR A 638 3.37 -5.98 5.66
C TYR A 638 4.70 -5.39 5.15
N GLY A 639 5.80 -5.64 5.86
CA GLY A 639 7.12 -5.06 5.58
C GLY A 639 8.13 -5.93 4.79
N HIS A 640 7.71 -7.09 4.26
CA HIS A 640 8.66 -8.15 3.81
C HIS A 640 8.65 -8.40 2.30
N ASP A 641 9.62 -7.83 1.58
CA ASP A 641 9.85 -8.10 0.14
C ASP A 641 10.66 -9.41 -0.06
N THR A 642 10.13 -10.51 0.48
CA THR A 642 10.80 -11.81 0.61
C THR A 642 9.84 -12.97 0.34
N SER A 643 10.35 -14.20 0.36
CA SER A 643 9.53 -15.43 0.24
C SER A 643 8.45 -15.61 1.31
N ILE A 644 8.38 -14.74 2.33
CA ILE A 644 7.24 -14.63 3.25
C ILE A 644 5.98 -14.16 2.49
N ASN A 645 6.12 -13.20 1.57
CA ASN A 645 5.01 -12.69 0.75
C ASN A 645 5.02 -13.18 -0.70
N ASN A 646 6.20 -13.45 -1.26
CA ASN A 646 6.34 -13.77 -2.68
C ASN A 646 5.78 -15.15 -3.04
N PHE A 647 5.00 -15.23 -4.11
CA PHE A 647 4.38 -16.47 -4.60
C PHE A 647 5.44 -17.52 -4.98
N GLN A 648 5.36 -18.70 -4.37
CA GLN A 648 6.33 -19.77 -4.52
C GLN A 648 5.89 -20.75 -5.61
N TRP A 649 5.99 -20.32 -6.87
CA TRP A 649 5.58 -21.07 -8.07
C TRP A 649 6.13 -22.50 -8.14
N GLY A 650 7.35 -22.72 -7.63
CA GLY A 650 7.95 -24.07 -7.57
C GLY A 650 7.19 -25.05 -6.66
N LEU A 651 6.53 -24.55 -5.61
CA LEU A 651 5.65 -25.36 -4.75
C LEU A 651 4.28 -25.56 -5.40
N ALA A 652 3.72 -24.50 -5.99
CA ALA A 652 2.42 -24.54 -6.67
C ALA A 652 2.37 -25.52 -7.85
N VAL A 653 3.49 -25.73 -8.56
CA VAL A 653 3.61 -26.77 -9.59
C VAL A 653 3.78 -28.16 -8.98
N GLY A 654 4.64 -28.31 -7.97
CA GLY A 654 4.90 -29.61 -7.32
C GLY A 654 3.64 -30.22 -6.68
N CYS A 655 2.80 -29.40 -6.04
CA CYS A 655 1.52 -29.83 -5.44
C CYS A 655 0.42 -30.25 -6.46
N ARG A 656 0.78 -30.42 -7.73
CA ARG A 656 -0.10 -30.95 -8.80
C ARG A 656 0.37 -32.30 -9.36
N GLU A 657 1.56 -32.77 -8.97
CA GLU A 657 2.12 -34.07 -9.40
C GLU A 657 1.94 -35.18 -8.33
N ASP A 658 1.54 -34.82 -7.09
CA ASP A 658 1.19 -35.68 -5.95
C ASP A 658 -0.34 -35.71 -5.64
#